data_AF-A0A9Q0BQL5-F1
#
_entry.id   AF-A0A9Q0BQL5-F1
#
_cell.length_a   1.000
_cell.length_b   1.000
_cell.length_c   1.000
_cell.angle_alpha   90.00
_cell.angle_beta   90.00
_cell.angle_gamma   90.00
#
_symmetry.space_group_name_H-M   'P 1'
#
loop_
_entity.id
_entity.type
_entity.pdbx_description
1 polymer ?
#
loop_
_entity_poly.entity_id
_entity_poly.type
_entity_poly.pdbx_seq_one_letter_code
_entity_poly.pdbx_strand_id
1 'polypeptide(L)'
;MKENNKILQLIYVAWRERWSDSQWGINIKKVLPRGVSGDVYNLADCLMQQALIGSTANPLVLNYLKHSLCAHLVSHAAVLRCIAKYDKLERVYCITALLEFLASIVDGVTCRIKSEESVLPSSVVQLVYWLLQIFARTVQHYELYGEISAEQSYMLDQTCVVIERLSQQQFLLSMLYLEICGRIRDKYASIKGSLTNSNFTLNAQNVEQQLQQLAYIEAKHLDMQSLNPQPTLEKISCCVQPLLAVEVLLNPCKDTSYYMPHIIKQLHALQRIPGEQPPPADYIPELVEALELLIEDNLLLDFMDTKCSCNMIEFLLNDWTKQQLVSDVHVKKFASQREAASQLLKKCDNGQQTPSNINFIKRAEVPLSGVLKTLCTNKVQDMVPVGNSFELILSVATVEGRLKTFVSRLIQCNENSKPVPGELGKLCVIRSTLFDVSFLMLTSIVQTYGSDVVLPERGDSFFEKWVRECMVERNKLKNPRQILALCDDSIVDELLLSLSKPEATQLKPSNLSWQETCLNLPGVLHHVLETELLKPLNMIQQFLAPLTSEELSSQENAKERLALSYQIIRKMQHDVHPAPNTKSRLISHSPLVEQFREVWRTVVDAGHLPTLESLLLAGGAAWLATQLVEQLLACKYTRDMSRTMDVVFAAMHLDIEKTTEALLMYVVAPLMLRRQGEDINEPQSLVLARLCVYCIISCLETRSGNVSSALTAMKKRSRSHDEEELAANAAKVRKVIGDGSDNSSDFTDTAFVSGDELSPKAVFVYQFISLLVECGGERVAPVLRLLPTSLVQQLLKVLVTDDIRVGLISRLYDLRVQTGRQSAVADFFNKISTMSTEPAVAKDAVLKRSEALPEATPQVRGYDFNEGVNYNKLFESYVNSGFQATNLGLAIREINRMLDCRDQPLEPDQLDKYETDDFIRRRSKCTVFLGYTSNLVSSGLRETIRFLAEHRMIDCIVTTAGGVEEDFIKCLAPTFMGSFELSGRDLRERGINRIGNLLVPNDNYCKFEDWVMPLLDEMLEEQKSRGTVWSPSKIIHRLGERIGDHSSIYYWAAKNQIPVFCPALTDGSLGDMMYFHSFRRPGLVVDILSDLRRLNTMAVKAVNSGMIIVGGGVVKHHICNANLMRNGADYSVFINTASEFDGSDSGARPDEAISWGKIKKDATPVKIYAEASLVFPLIVGETFAKRHHCDGKELPQETNQV
;
A
#
# COMPACT_ATOMS: atom_id res chain seq x y z
N MET A 1 -4.81 -30.72 7.21
CA MET A 1 -4.03 -31.71 8.01
C MET A 1 -2.65 -32.02 7.42
N LYS A 2 -2.51 -32.84 6.36
CA LYS A 2 -1.17 -33.27 5.86
C LYS A 2 -0.23 -32.10 5.55
N GLU A 3 -0.74 -30.98 5.04
CA GLU A 3 0.10 -29.83 4.67
C GLU A 3 0.33 -28.85 5.82
N ASN A 4 -0.61 -28.67 6.75
CA ASN A 4 -0.35 -27.98 8.02
C ASN A 4 0.80 -28.64 8.80
N ASN A 5 0.91 -29.97 8.74
CA ASN A 5 2.01 -30.70 9.38
C ASN A 5 3.36 -30.41 8.69
N LYS A 6 3.40 -30.24 7.36
CA LYS A 6 4.59 -29.74 6.65
C LYS A 6 4.94 -28.30 7.04
N ILE A 7 3.94 -27.42 7.20
CA ILE A 7 4.14 -26.02 7.63
C ILE A 7 4.74 -25.98 9.04
N LEU A 8 4.21 -26.76 9.99
CA LEU A 8 4.74 -26.86 11.35
C LEU A 8 6.17 -27.43 11.37
N GLN A 9 6.44 -28.47 10.57
CA GLN A 9 7.81 -28.98 10.37
C GLN A 9 8.76 -27.92 9.79
N LEU A 10 8.30 -27.12 8.83
CA LEU A 10 9.09 -26.03 8.25
C LEU A 10 9.36 -24.91 9.27
N ILE A 11 8.37 -24.51 10.08
CA ILE A 11 8.55 -23.52 11.15
C ILE A 11 9.57 -24.04 12.18
N TYR A 12 9.47 -25.31 12.58
CA TYR A 12 10.44 -25.93 13.50
C TYR A 12 11.87 -25.94 12.93
N VAL A 13 12.04 -26.31 11.65
CA VAL A 13 13.33 -26.26 10.96
C VAL A 13 13.87 -24.84 10.87
N ALA A 14 13.05 -23.87 10.43
CA ALA A 14 13.42 -22.46 10.28
C ALA A 14 13.82 -21.83 11.63
N TRP A 15 13.09 -22.15 12.71
CA TRP A 15 13.42 -21.71 14.06
C TRP A 15 14.72 -22.36 14.58
N ARG A 16 14.88 -23.67 14.41
CA ARG A 16 16.09 -24.42 14.80
C ARG A 16 17.35 -23.90 14.11
N GLU A 17 17.23 -23.62 12.82
CA GLU A 17 18.34 -23.17 11.95
C GLU A 17 18.46 -21.65 11.86
N ARG A 18 17.67 -20.90 12.64
CA ARG A 18 17.69 -19.43 12.72
C ARG A 18 17.66 -18.75 11.34
N TRP A 19 16.79 -19.23 10.45
CA TRP A 19 16.64 -18.68 9.10
C TRP A 19 16.30 -17.19 9.17
N SER A 20 16.88 -16.40 8.26
CA SER A 20 16.45 -15.03 7.98
C SER A 20 15.07 -14.98 7.34
N ASP A 21 14.40 -13.84 7.44
CA ASP A 21 13.10 -13.55 6.80
C ASP A 21 13.07 -13.92 5.31
N SER A 22 14.16 -13.64 4.58
CA SER A 22 14.29 -14.01 3.16
C SER A 22 14.41 -15.53 2.95
N GLN A 23 15.15 -16.24 3.81
CA GLN A 23 15.22 -17.71 3.77
C GLN A 23 13.87 -18.35 4.13
N TRP A 24 13.13 -17.78 5.09
CA TRP A 24 11.74 -18.16 5.34
C TRP A 24 10.87 -17.95 4.10
N GLY A 25 10.85 -16.73 3.54
CA GLY A 25 10.06 -16.37 2.36
C GLY A 25 10.36 -17.20 1.10
N ILE A 26 11.60 -17.66 0.91
CA ILE A 26 11.99 -18.58 -0.17
C ILE A 26 11.50 -20.01 0.10
N ASN A 27 11.59 -20.51 1.33
CA ASN A 27 11.29 -21.90 1.65
C ASN A 27 9.80 -22.17 1.88
N ILE A 28 9.03 -21.22 2.43
CA ILE A 28 7.57 -21.37 2.58
C ILE A 28 6.87 -21.48 1.21
N LYS A 29 7.41 -20.80 0.18
CA LYS A 29 6.99 -20.92 -1.24
C LYS A 29 7.31 -22.28 -1.89
N LYS A 30 7.96 -23.21 -1.17
CA LYS A 30 8.12 -24.63 -1.56
C LYS A 30 7.06 -25.54 -0.94
N VAL A 31 6.33 -25.05 0.08
CA VAL A 31 5.27 -25.79 0.79
C VAL A 31 3.89 -25.29 0.37
N LEU A 32 3.73 -23.98 0.12
CA LEU A 32 2.54 -23.40 -0.50
C LEU A 32 2.53 -23.63 -2.03
N PRO A 33 1.40 -24.00 -2.64
CA PRO A 33 1.27 -24.03 -4.10
C PRO A 33 1.42 -22.65 -4.74
N ARG A 34 1.97 -22.58 -5.96
CA ARG A 34 2.12 -21.32 -6.71
C ARG A 34 0.75 -20.67 -6.94
N GLY A 35 0.60 -19.41 -6.54
CA GLY A 35 -0.61 -18.62 -6.75
C GLY A 35 -1.71 -18.78 -5.69
N VAL A 36 -1.48 -19.56 -4.62
CA VAL A 36 -2.45 -19.75 -3.53
C VAL A 36 -1.98 -19.00 -2.27
N SER A 37 -2.87 -18.23 -1.63
CA SER A 37 -2.53 -17.56 -0.36
C SER A 37 -2.32 -18.57 0.77
N GLY A 38 -1.39 -18.27 1.68
CA GLY A 38 -1.19 -19.02 2.92
C GLY A 38 -2.39 -18.94 3.89
N ASP A 39 -3.32 -18.02 3.67
CA ASP A 39 -4.59 -17.94 4.42
C ASP A 39 -5.41 -19.23 4.26
N VAL A 40 -5.43 -19.82 3.06
CA VAL A 40 -6.09 -21.10 2.74
C VAL A 40 -5.54 -22.26 3.60
N TYR A 41 -4.30 -22.12 4.06
CA TYR A 41 -3.59 -23.09 4.89
C TYR A 41 -3.56 -22.72 6.38
N ASN A 42 -4.22 -21.64 6.77
CA ASN A 42 -4.16 -21.03 8.11
C ASN A 42 -2.71 -20.71 8.55
N LEU A 43 -1.86 -20.25 7.62
CA LEU A 43 -0.44 -19.98 7.90
C LEU A 43 -0.25 -18.97 9.04
N ALA A 44 -1.11 -17.94 9.11
CA ALA A 44 -1.11 -16.97 10.20
C ALA A 44 -1.40 -17.62 11.57
N ASP A 45 -2.43 -18.48 11.69
CA ASP A 45 -2.71 -19.22 12.93
C ASP A 45 -1.55 -20.17 13.29
N CYS A 46 -0.95 -20.86 12.31
CA CYS A 46 0.18 -21.75 12.56
C CYS A 46 1.42 -21.00 13.08
N LEU A 47 1.76 -19.85 12.49
CA LEU A 47 2.85 -18.99 12.98
C LEU A 47 2.52 -18.42 14.37
N MET A 48 1.29 -17.95 14.58
CA MET A 48 0.83 -17.41 15.88
C MET A 48 0.94 -18.47 16.99
N GLN A 49 0.49 -19.70 16.73
CA GLN A 49 0.57 -20.80 17.69
C GLN A 49 2.02 -21.16 18.04
N GLN A 50 2.95 -21.15 17.07
CA GLN A 50 4.36 -21.40 17.33
C GLN A 50 5.09 -20.20 17.97
N ALA A 51 4.59 -18.98 17.77
CA ALA A 51 5.12 -17.78 18.42
C ALA A 51 4.81 -17.75 19.93
N LEU A 52 3.65 -18.26 20.35
CA LEU A 52 3.09 -18.05 21.71
C LEU A 52 3.12 -19.28 22.63
N ILE A 53 3.97 -20.27 22.34
CA ILE A 53 4.10 -21.48 23.17
C ILE A 53 4.63 -21.14 24.58
N GLY A 54 5.67 -20.31 24.65
CA GLY A 54 6.41 -19.97 25.87
C GLY A 54 5.66 -19.09 26.87
N SER A 55 6.38 -18.64 27.91
CA SER A 55 5.94 -17.56 28.81
C SER A 55 6.08 -16.18 28.16
N THR A 56 7.01 -16.04 27.22
CA THR A 56 7.21 -14.90 26.33
C THR A 56 6.91 -15.31 24.88
N ALA A 57 6.65 -14.33 24.01
CA ALA A 57 6.53 -14.58 22.57
C ALA A 57 7.90 -14.82 21.92
N ASN A 58 7.94 -15.63 20.86
CA ASN A 58 9.15 -15.97 20.11
C ASN A 58 9.34 -14.95 18.95
N PRO A 59 10.25 -13.97 19.05
CA PRO A 59 10.33 -12.85 18.11
C PRO A 59 10.71 -13.28 16.69
N LEU A 60 11.47 -14.36 16.55
CA LEU A 60 11.84 -14.91 15.24
C LEU A 60 10.61 -15.40 14.45
N VAL A 61 9.63 -16.01 15.13
CA VAL A 61 8.40 -16.49 14.49
C VAL A 61 7.42 -15.34 14.23
N LEU A 62 7.42 -14.29 15.07
CA LEU A 62 6.71 -13.04 14.78
C LEU A 62 7.32 -12.31 13.56
N ASN A 63 8.65 -12.31 13.39
CA ASN A 63 9.29 -11.77 12.19
C ASN A 63 8.93 -12.57 10.93
N TYR A 64 8.85 -13.91 11.02
CA TYR A 64 8.33 -14.73 9.92
C TYR A 64 6.87 -14.37 9.57
N LEU A 65 6.04 -14.05 10.55
CA LEU A 65 4.68 -13.57 10.31
C LEU A 65 4.66 -12.18 9.65
N LYS A 66 5.50 -11.25 10.13
CA LYS A 66 5.65 -9.90 9.56
C LYS A 66 6.14 -9.96 8.10
N HIS A 67 7.18 -10.73 7.83
CA HIS A 67 7.67 -10.94 6.46
C HIS A 67 6.61 -11.63 5.58
N SER A 68 5.83 -12.58 6.12
CA SER A 68 4.74 -13.23 5.37
C SER A 68 3.64 -12.23 4.98
N LEU A 69 3.32 -11.27 5.83
CA LEU A 69 2.37 -10.20 5.54
C LEU A 69 2.92 -9.22 4.48
N CYS A 70 4.16 -8.75 4.65
CA CYS A 70 4.84 -7.88 3.69
C CYS A 70 5.03 -8.54 2.32
N ALA A 71 5.29 -9.85 2.27
CA ALA A 71 5.43 -10.64 1.04
C ALA A 71 4.09 -11.16 0.48
N HIS A 72 2.96 -10.74 1.05
CA HIS A 72 1.59 -11.07 0.65
C HIS A 72 1.31 -12.60 0.59
N LEU A 73 1.92 -13.32 1.53
CA LEU A 73 1.67 -14.75 1.79
C LEU A 73 0.52 -14.98 2.78
N VAL A 74 0.14 -13.94 3.54
CA VAL A 74 -1.04 -13.90 4.42
C VAL A 74 -1.72 -12.53 4.33
N SER A 75 -3.02 -12.51 4.60
CA SER A 75 -3.91 -11.34 4.61
C SER A 75 -3.79 -10.53 5.92
N HIS A 76 -4.08 -9.23 5.87
CA HIS A 76 -4.22 -8.41 7.10
C HIS A 76 -5.38 -8.91 7.94
N ALA A 77 -6.55 -9.16 7.34
CA ALA A 77 -7.71 -9.69 8.04
C ALA A 77 -7.41 -11.03 8.72
N ALA A 78 -6.64 -11.92 8.07
CA ALA A 78 -6.19 -13.17 8.67
C ALA A 78 -5.30 -12.92 9.91
N VAL A 79 -4.30 -12.05 9.81
CA VAL A 79 -3.38 -11.75 10.93
C VAL A 79 -4.10 -11.10 12.11
N LEU A 80 -4.93 -10.06 11.89
CA LEU A 80 -5.68 -9.40 12.96
C LEU A 80 -6.61 -10.37 13.69
N ARG A 81 -7.27 -11.26 12.93
CA ARG A 81 -8.12 -12.33 13.46
C ARG A 81 -7.35 -13.38 14.26
N CYS A 82 -6.10 -13.69 13.89
CA CYS A 82 -5.26 -14.61 14.68
C CYS A 82 -4.86 -14.01 16.03
N ILE A 83 -4.61 -12.70 16.09
CA ILE A 83 -4.25 -11.99 17.33
C ILE A 83 -5.48 -11.86 18.24
N ALA A 84 -6.63 -11.45 17.70
CA ALA A 84 -7.87 -11.28 18.46
C ALA A 84 -8.46 -12.58 19.07
N LYS A 85 -8.00 -13.76 18.63
CA LYS A 85 -8.32 -15.07 19.24
C LYS A 85 -7.56 -15.34 20.54
N TYR A 86 -6.53 -14.58 20.89
CA TYR A 86 -5.63 -14.91 21.99
C TYR A 86 -6.26 -14.59 23.36
N ASP A 87 -6.73 -15.62 24.05
CA ASP A 87 -7.56 -15.54 25.26
C ASP A 87 -6.78 -15.45 26.59
N LYS A 88 -5.49 -15.79 26.57
CA LYS A 88 -4.60 -15.88 27.75
C LYS A 88 -4.10 -14.51 28.23
N LEU A 89 -5.04 -13.65 28.63
CA LEU A 89 -4.75 -12.25 28.99
C LEU A 89 -3.97 -12.08 30.33
N GLU A 90 -3.58 -13.17 31.00
CA GLU A 90 -2.61 -13.18 32.10
C GLU A 90 -1.15 -13.24 31.64
N ARG A 91 -0.87 -13.63 30.39
CA ARG A 91 0.49 -13.74 29.85
C ARG A 91 0.98 -12.37 29.35
N VAL A 92 1.18 -11.43 30.27
CA VAL A 92 1.56 -10.02 30.00
C VAL A 92 2.61 -9.89 28.90
N TYR A 93 3.77 -10.53 29.03
CA TYR A 93 4.85 -10.49 28.04
C TYR A 93 4.48 -10.98 26.63
N CYS A 94 3.55 -11.95 26.51
CA CYS A 94 3.04 -12.37 25.21
C CYS A 94 2.10 -11.31 24.60
N ILE A 95 1.28 -10.66 25.43
CA ILE A 95 0.32 -9.63 25.00
C ILE A 95 1.07 -8.38 24.57
N THR A 96 2.05 -7.92 25.35
CA THR A 96 2.94 -6.80 25.02
C THR A 96 3.60 -7.01 23.65
N ALA A 97 4.20 -8.17 23.39
CA ALA A 97 4.82 -8.46 22.09
C ALA A 97 3.80 -8.51 20.92
N LEU A 98 2.54 -8.86 21.17
CA LEU A 98 1.46 -8.78 20.17
C LEU A 98 1.00 -7.35 19.93
N LEU A 99 0.97 -6.50 20.97
CA LEU A 99 0.65 -5.07 20.87
C LEU A 99 1.74 -4.31 20.12
N GLU A 100 3.01 -4.57 20.41
CA GLU A 100 4.17 -4.02 19.69
C GLU A 100 4.17 -4.48 18.22
N PHE A 101 3.85 -5.76 17.96
CA PHE A 101 3.64 -6.27 16.60
C PHE A 101 2.51 -5.53 15.88
N LEU A 102 1.34 -5.36 16.52
CA LEU A 102 0.18 -4.63 15.99
C LEU A 102 0.52 -3.17 15.67
N ALA A 103 1.12 -2.45 16.61
CA ALA A 103 1.56 -1.06 16.43
C ALA A 103 2.53 -0.91 15.24
N SER A 104 3.27 -1.97 14.92
CA SER A 104 4.20 -2.00 13.79
C SER A 104 3.58 -2.38 12.43
N ILE A 105 2.26 -2.66 12.37
CA ILE A 105 1.52 -2.98 11.13
C ILE A 105 0.19 -2.23 10.95
N VAL A 106 -0.40 -1.67 12.02
CA VAL A 106 -1.77 -1.10 12.01
C VAL A 106 -1.94 0.01 10.96
N ASP A 107 -0.94 0.87 10.80
CA ASP A 107 -0.95 1.97 9.82
C ASP A 107 -0.83 1.50 8.36
N GLY A 108 -0.49 0.23 8.11
CA GLY A 108 -0.39 -0.37 6.77
C GLY A 108 -1.57 -1.28 6.39
N VAL A 109 -2.54 -1.46 7.29
CA VAL A 109 -3.65 -2.41 7.08
C VAL A 109 -4.47 -1.99 5.86
N THR A 110 -4.47 -2.86 4.85
CA THR A 110 -5.08 -2.62 3.55
C THR A 110 -5.77 -3.89 3.06
N CYS A 111 -6.97 -3.75 2.48
CA CYS A 111 -7.65 -4.85 1.82
C CYS A 111 -7.12 -5.00 0.38
N ARG A 112 -6.69 -6.21 -0.01
CA ARG A 112 -6.02 -6.43 -1.32
C ARG A 112 -6.59 -7.57 -2.16
N ILE A 113 -7.58 -8.31 -1.64
CA ILE A 113 -8.16 -9.50 -2.31
C ILE A 113 -9.67 -9.47 -2.12
N LYS A 114 -10.46 -9.81 -3.16
CA LYS A 114 -11.94 -9.82 -3.10
C LYS A 114 -12.53 -10.72 -1.99
N SER A 115 -11.80 -11.72 -1.53
CA SER A 115 -12.17 -12.58 -0.40
C SER A 115 -11.78 -12.02 0.97
N GLU A 116 -11.02 -10.92 1.03
CA GLU A 116 -10.65 -10.20 2.26
C GLU A 116 -11.67 -9.10 2.58
N GLU A 117 -12.34 -8.53 1.57
CA GLU A 117 -13.31 -7.43 1.71
C GLU A 117 -14.43 -7.75 2.72
N SER A 118 -14.98 -8.96 2.69
CA SER A 118 -16.02 -9.44 3.62
C SER A 118 -15.48 -10.04 4.93
N VAL A 119 -14.15 -10.02 5.13
CA VAL A 119 -13.45 -10.69 6.24
C VAL A 119 -12.73 -9.67 7.11
N LEU A 120 -12.29 -8.54 6.56
CA LEU A 120 -11.59 -7.48 7.27
C LEU A 120 -12.47 -6.75 8.32
N PRO A 121 -13.70 -6.29 8.04
CA PRO A 121 -14.55 -5.62 9.04
C PRO A 121 -14.70 -6.42 10.35
N SER A 122 -15.15 -7.66 10.26
CA SER A 122 -15.28 -8.59 11.40
C SER A 122 -13.96 -8.82 12.15
N SER A 123 -12.83 -8.77 11.46
CA SER A 123 -11.50 -8.96 12.08
C SER A 123 -11.04 -7.69 12.81
N VAL A 124 -11.41 -6.50 12.34
CA VAL A 124 -11.20 -5.22 13.05
C VAL A 124 -12.13 -5.12 14.26
N VAL A 125 -13.39 -5.54 14.14
CA VAL A 125 -14.34 -5.65 15.28
C VAL A 125 -13.79 -6.56 16.38
N GLN A 126 -13.28 -7.74 16.01
CA GLN A 126 -12.68 -8.69 16.95
C GLN A 126 -11.42 -8.11 17.60
N LEU A 127 -10.55 -7.44 16.85
CA LEU A 127 -9.36 -6.76 17.36
C LEU A 127 -9.70 -5.67 18.39
N VAL A 128 -10.63 -4.77 18.06
CA VAL A 128 -11.03 -3.69 18.98
C VAL A 128 -11.66 -4.26 20.25
N TYR A 129 -12.49 -5.30 20.12
CA TYR A 129 -13.05 -5.99 21.30
C TYR A 129 -11.96 -6.63 22.18
N TRP A 130 -10.91 -7.21 21.58
CA TRP A 130 -9.75 -7.78 22.28
C TRP A 130 -8.91 -6.71 23.00
N LEU A 131 -8.62 -5.58 22.36
CA LEU A 131 -7.95 -4.43 22.99
C LEU A 131 -8.74 -3.90 24.21
N LEU A 132 -10.07 -3.80 24.07
CA LEU A 132 -10.95 -3.42 25.18
C LEU A 132 -11.02 -4.49 26.30
N GLN A 133 -10.80 -5.77 26.00
CA GLN A 133 -10.67 -6.80 27.05
C GLN A 133 -9.38 -6.66 27.86
N ILE A 134 -8.25 -6.35 27.20
CA ILE A 134 -6.97 -6.08 27.89
C ILE A 134 -7.12 -4.86 28.80
N PHE A 135 -7.61 -3.74 28.24
CA PHE A 135 -7.84 -2.50 28.98
C PHE A 135 -8.75 -2.71 30.20
N ALA A 136 -9.90 -3.38 30.01
CA ALA A 136 -10.81 -3.70 31.10
C ALA A 136 -10.18 -4.58 32.18
N ARG A 137 -9.36 -5.58 31.81
CA ARG A 137 -8.72 -6.48 32.77
C ARG A 137 -7.69 -5.74 33.65
N THR A 138 -6.93 -4.79 33.09
CA THR A 138 -5.99 -3.97 33.87
C THR A 138 -6.71 -2.99 34.80
N VAL A 139 -7.76 -2.30 34.32
CA VAL A 139 -8.54 -1.38 35.18
C VAL A 139 -9.24 -2.14 36.32
N GLN A 140 -9.81 -3.31 36.05
CA GLN A 140 -10.42 -4.17 37.09
C GLN A 140 -9.40 -4.71 38.09
N HIS A 141 -8.15 -4.95 37.67
CA HIS A 141 -7.07 -5.30 38.59
C HIS A 141 -6.77 -4.15 39.56
N TYR A 142 -6.68 -2.91 39.05
CA TYR A 142 -6.49 -1.73 39.89
C TYR A 142 -7.69 -1.48 40.82
N GLU A 143 -8.93 -1.65 40.34
CA GLU A 143 -10.15 -1.54 41.15
C GLU A 143 -10.21 -2.56 42.30
N LEU A 144 -9.58 -3.74 42.14
CA LEU A 144 -9.53 -4.80 43.16
C LEU A 144 -8.35 -4.69 44.14
N TYR A 145 -7.18 -4.22 43.68
CA TYR A 145 -5.93 -4.29 44.45
C TYR A 145 -5.32 -2.92 44.80
N GLY A 146 -5.76 -1.83 44.16
CA GLY A 146 -5.20 -0.49 44.34
C GLY A 146 -3.84 -0.25 43.69
N GLU A 147 -3.24 -1.28 43.07
CA GLU A 147 -1.95 -1.24 42.38
C GLU A 147 -1.95 -2.10 41.10
N ILE A 148 -1.03 -1.78 40.21
CA ILE A 148 -0.69 -2.56 39.00
C ILE A 148 0.83 -2.71 38.91
N SER A 149 1.29 -3.83 38.34
CA SER A 149 2.72 -4.05 38.14
C SER A 149 3.28 -3.18 37.00
N ALA A 150 4.60 -2.97 36.97
CA ALA A 150 5.25 -2.19 35.92
C ALA A 150 5.00 -2.79 34.51
N GLU A 151 4.95 -4.11 34.41
CA GLU A 151 4.65 -4.84 33.17
C GLU A 151 3.17 -4.70 32.78
N GLN A 152 2.25 -4.70 33.74
CA GLN A 152 0.82 -4.42 33.49
C GLN A 152 0.61 -2.98 33.02
N SER A 153 1.35 -2.02 33.57
CA SER A 153 1.33 -0.63 33.12
C SER A 153 1.87 -0.50 31.69
N TYR A 154 3.05 -1.04 31.39
CA TYR A 154 3.62 -0.99 30.04
C TYR A 154 2.72 -1.70 29.00
N MET A 155 2.09 -2.83 29.36
CA MET A 155 1.09 -3.49 28.51
C MET A 155 -0.13 -2.58 28.26
N LEU A 156 -0.59 -1.83 29.26
CA LEU A 156 -1.68 -0.88 29.11
C LEU A 156 -1.28 0.31 28.22
N ASP A 157 -0.07 0.86 28.41
CA ASP A 157 0.45 1.95 27.58
C ASP A 157 0.56 1.51 26.10
N GLN A 158 1.07 0.31 25.82
CA GLN A 158 1.06 -0.27 24.46
C GLN A 158 -0.37 -0.53 23.94
N THR A 159 -1.33 -0.85 24.81
CA THR A 159 -2.75 -0.98 24.42
C THR A 159 -3.31 0.37 23.99
N CYS A 160 -2.99 1.45 24.71
CA CYS A 160 -3.35 2.82 24.36
C CYS A 160 -2.74 3.24 23.00
N VAL A 161 -1.46 2.96 22.75
CA VAL A 161 -0.79 3.28 21.47
C VAL A 161 -1.46 2.59 20.26
N VAL A 162 -1.91 1.35 20.41
CA VAL A 162 -2.63 0.64 19.32
C VAL A 162 -4.04 1.21 19.14
N ILE A 163 -4.73 1.58 20.23
CA ILE A 163 -6.05 2.24 20.19
C ILE A 163 -5.98 3.61 19.51
N GLU A 164 -4.96 4.42 19.85
CA GLU A 164 -4.71 5.74 19.25
C GLU A 164 -4.50 5.63 17.74
N ARG A 165 -3.59 4.77 17.27
CA ARG A 165 -3.36 4.60 15.83
C ARG A 165 -4.63 4.14 15.11
N LEU A 166 -5.36 3.19 15.68
CA LEU A 166 -6.61 2.71 15.09
C LEU A 166 -7.68 3.81 15.02
N SER A 167 -7.74 4.74 15.99
CA SER A 167 -8.65 5.89 15.97
C SER A 167 -8.21 7.05 15.06
N GLN A 168 -6.94 7.10 14.66
CA GLN A 168 -6.41 8.03 13.65
C GLN A 168 -6.62 7.52 12.22
N GLN A 169 -6.61 6.20 11.99
CA GLN A 169 -6.73 5.58 10.67
C GLN A 169 -8.19 5.52 10.18
N GLN A 170 -8.63 6.51 9.40
CA GLN A 170 -9.99 6.58 8.83
C GLN A 170 -10.43 5.28 8.12
N PHE A 171 -9.55 4.63 7.35
CA PHE A 171 -9.87 3.36 6.69
C PHE A 171 -10.29 2.27 7.69
N LEU A 172 -9.62 2.17 8.84
CA LEU A 172 -9.96 1.22 9.90
C LEU A 172 -11.25 1.61 10.62
N LEU A 173 -11.49 2.90 10.84
CA LEU A 173 -12.78 3.39 11.36
C LEU A 173 -13.93 3.08 10.40
N SER A 174 -13.75 3.23 9.08
CA SER A 174 -14.73 2.81 8.08
C SER A 174 -14.98 1.30 8.09
N MET A 175 -13.93 0.47 8.19
CA MET A 175 -14.09 -0.98 8.34
C MET A 175 -14.83 -1.35 9.64
N LEU A 176 -14.59 -0.63 10.74
CA LEU A 176 -15.27 -0.82 12.03
C LEU A 176 -16.73 -0.35 12.00
N TYR A 177 -17.03 0.72 11.24
CA TYR A 177 -18.37 1.25 11.01
C TYR A 177 -19.27 0.28 10.21
N LEU A 178 -18.71 -0.50 9.29
CA LEU A 178 -19.46 -1.47 8.48
C LEU A 178 -20.03 -2.65 9.28
N GLU A 179 -19.48 -2.98 10.46
CA GLU A 179 -19.88 -4.14 11.26
C GLU A 179 -20.03 -3.79 12.76
N ILE A 180 -20.60 -2.61 13.07
CA ILE A 180 -20.76 -2.09 14.45
C ILE A 180 -21.38 -3.13 15.39
N CYS A 181 -20.58 -3.65 16.31
CA CYS A 181 -20.99 -4.67 17.27
C CYS A 181 -21.41 -4.06 18.60
N GLY A 182 -22.61 -4.39 19.10
CA GLY A 182 -23.10 -3.95 20.42
C GLY A 182 -22.10 -4.24 21.55
N ARG A 183 -21.42 -5.39 21.47
CA ARG A 183 -20.41 -5.85 22.46
C ARG A 183 -19.28 -4.85 22.72
N ILE A 184 -18.94 -4.00 21.75
CA ILE A 184 -17.93 -2.94 21.90
C ILE A 184 -18.48 -1.84 22.82
N ARG A 185 -19.73 -1.39 22.59
CA ARG A 185 -20.41 -0.41 23.45
C ARG A 185 -20.66 -0.95 24.85
N ASP A 186 -21.08 -2.22 24.97
CA ASP A 186 -21.29 -2.88 26.27
C ASP A 186 -19.99 -2.94 27.08
N LYS A 187 -18.86 -3.27 26.42
CA LYS A 187 -17.53 -3.33 27.06
C LYS A 187 -17.00 -1.92 27.40
N TYR A 188 -17.18 -0.93 26.53
CA TYR A 188 -16.84 0.46 26.82
C TYR A 188 -17.62 1.01 28.02
N ALA A 189 -18.93 0.76 28.11
CA ALA A 189 -19.75 1.16 29.25
C ALA A 189 -19.25 0.54 30.57
N SER A 190 -18.85 -0.73 30.53
CA SER A 190 -18.22 -1.41 31.68
C SER A 190 -16.87 -0.79 32.07
N ILE A 191 -16.03 -0.41 31.11
CA ILE A 191 -14.73 0.25 31.38
C ILE A 191 -14.97 1.64 32.00
N LYS A 192 -15.88 2.43 31.42
CA LYS A 192 -16.21 3.77 31.92
C LYS A 192 -16.74 3.72 33.36
N GLY A 193 -17.55 2.71 33.70
CA GLY A 193 -18.01 2.47 35.06
C GLY A 193 -16.87 2.26 36.07
N SER A 194 -15.95 1.33 35.80
CA SER A 194 -14.77 1.10 36.65
C SER A 194 -13.84 2.32 36.73
N LEU A 195 -13.67 3.07 35.63
CA LEU A 195 -12.91 4.33 35.64
C LEU A 195 -13.58 5.41 36.49
N THR A 196 -14.91 5.51 36.52
CA THR A 196 -15.62 6.46 37.42
C THR A 196 -15.63 6.02 38.89
N ASN A 197 -15.41 4.74 39.18
CA ASN A 197 -15.38 4.19 40.54
C ASN A 197 -13.97 4.20 41.18
N SER A 198 -12.91 4.36 40.38
CA SER A 198 -11.53 4.22 40.83
C SER A 198 -10.72 5.50 40.61
N ASN A 199 -9.78 5.79 41.51
CA ASN A 199 -8.82 6.88 41.36
C ASN A 199 -7.70 6.50 40.36
N PHE A 200 -8.06 5.92 39.21
CA PHE A 200 -7.10 5.42 38.23
C PHE A 200 -6.71 6.53 37.22
N THR A 201 -5.47 6.99 37.32
CA THR A 201 -4.91 8.02 36.43
C THR A 201 -4.13 7.39 35.28
N LEU A 202 -4.56 7.69 34.04
CA LEU A 202 -3.88 7.27 32.81
C LEU A 202 -2.75 8.25 32.44
N ASN A 203 -1.60 7.74 32.03
CA ASN A 203 -0.47 8.56 31.54
C ASN A 203 -0.72 9.17 30.16
N ALA A 204 -1.52 8.52 29.32
CA ALA A 204 -1.79 8.93 27.95
C ALA A 204 -3.00 9.88 27.87
N GLN A 205 -2.80 11.04 27.25
CA GLN A 205 -3.85 12.05 27.04
C GLN A 205 -4.90 11.56 26.02
N ASN A 206 -6.14 12.02 26.18
CA ASN A 206 -7.28 11.79 25.27
C ASN A 206 -7.74 10.32 25.08
N VAL A 207 -7.19 9.34 25.80
CA VAL A 207 -7.59 7.92 25.68
C VAL A 207 -9.08 7.69 25.89
N GLU A 208 -9.74 8.42 26.81
CA GLU A 208 -11.20 8.29 26.98
C GLU A 208 -11.98 8.74 25.73
N GLN A 209 -11.53 9.80 25.03
CA GLN A 209 -12.14 10.23 23.77
C GLN A 209 -11.91 9.19 22.66
N GLN A 210 -10.72 8.59 22.58
CA GLN A 210 -10.42 7.53 21.61
C GLN A 210 -11.29 6.28 21.86
N LEU A 211 -11.41 5.86 23.13
CA LEU A 211 -12.30 4.77 23.54
C LEU A 211 -13.78 5.07 23.20
N GLN A 212 -14.22 6.32 23.41
CA GLN A 212 -15.56 6.76 23.03
C GLN A 212 -15.76 6.76 21.51
N GLN A 213 -14.77 7.22 20.73
CA GLN A 213 -14.79 7.25 19.27
C GLN A 213 -14.89 5.84 18.67
N LEU A 214 -14.16 4.86 19.21
CA LEU A 214 -14.25 3.45 18.77
C LEU A 214 -15.58 2.77 19.16
N ALA A 215 -16.24 3.24 20.23
CA ALA A 215 -17.55 2.73 20.63
C ALA A 215 -18.74 3.41 19.91
N TYR A 216 -18.57 4.67 19.48
CA TYR A 216 -19.62 5.51 18.90
C TYR A 216 -19.11 6.25 17.65
N ILE A 217 -18.81 5.49 16.58
CA ILE A 217 -18.41 6.07 15.29
C ILE A 217 -19.61 6.75 14.63
N GLU A 218 -19.50 8.05 14.39
CA GLU A 218 -20.43 8.81 13.57
C GLU A 218 -19.92 8.92 12.13
N ALA A 219 -20.77 8.64 11.14
CA ALA A 219 -20.39 8.64 9.72
C ALA A 219 -19.84 10.00 9.23
N LYS A 220 -20.23 11.11 9.89
CA LYS A 220 -19.80 12.48 9.57
C LYS A 220 -18.32 12.77 9.86
N HIS A 221 -17.59 11.82 10.46
CA HIS A 221 -16.16 11.95 10.76
C HIS A 221 -15.26 11.05 9.88
N LEU A 222 -15.82 10.44 8.82
CA LEU A 222 -15.13 9.47 7.95
C LEU A 222 -14.72 10.05 6.57
N ASP A 223 -14.47 11.35 6.48
CA ASP A 223 -14.11 12.06 5.24
C ASP A 223 -12.70 11.69 4.73
N MET A 224 -12.61 10.70 3.85
CA MET A 224 -11.35 10.33 3.17
C MET A 224 -10.85 11.44 2.24
N GLN A 225 -9.63 11.90 2.47
CA GLN A 225 -8.95 12.87 1.59
C GLN A 225 -8.55 12.23 0.25
N SER A 226 -8.81 12.94 -0.86
CA SER A 226 -8.43 12.51 -2.21
C SER A 226 -6.94 12.67 -2.47
N LEU A 227 -6.26 11.61 -2.89
CA LEU A 227 -4.84 11.60 -3.25
C LEU A 227 -4.55 12.30 -4.60
N ASN A 228 -4.60 13.64 -4.64
CA ASN A 228 -3.76 14.50 -5.50
C ASN A 228 -4.08 16.01 -5.32
N PRO A 229 -3.14 16.85 -4.85
CA PRO A 229 -3.37 18.27 -4.62
C PRO A 229 -2.90 19.19 -5.78
N GLN A 230 -3.44 19.01 -7.00
CA GLN A 230 -3.63 20.09 -8.00
C GLN A 230 -4.28 19.57 -9.30
N PRO A 231 -5.34 20.22 -9.82
CA PRO A 231 -5.84 19.98 -11.17
C PRO A 231 -5.23 20.95 -12.20
N THR A 232 -4.46 20.45 -13.15
CA THR A 232 -4.30 21.12 -14.45
C THR A 232 -5.49 20.77 -15.34
N LEU A 233 -6.10 21.75 -16.00
CA LEU A 233 -7.31 21.55 -16.79
C LEU A 233 -6.99 20.83 -18.11
N GLU A 234 -7.51 19.61 -18.29
CA GLU A 234 -7.26 18.81 -19.50
C GLU A 234 -7.96 19.39 -20.75
N LYS A 235 -7.35 19.19 -21.93
CA LYS A 235 -7.94 19.61 -23.21
C LYS A 235 -9.18 18.78 -23.54
N ILE A 236 -10.21 19.44 -24.09
CA ILE A 236 -11.46 18.83 -24.56
C ILE A 236 -11.28 17.59 -25.46
N SER A 237 -10.23 17.55 -26.28
CA SER A 237 -9.88 16.41 -27.13
C SER A 237 -9.84 15.08 -26.36
N CYS A 238 -9.26 15.09 -25.15
CA CYS A 238 -9.12 13.91 -24.29
C CYS A 238 -10.46 13.40 -23.75
N CYS A 239 -11.45 14.28 -23.54
CA CYS A 239 -12.76 13.92 -23.01
C CYS A 239 -13.76 13.52 -24.11
N VAL A 240 -13.66 14.14 -25.30
CA VAL A 240 -14.60 13.95 -26.40
C VAL A 240 -14.34 12.65 -27.17
N GLN A 241 -13.07 12.26 -27.37
CA GLN A 241 -12.74 11.04 -28.13
C GLN A 241 -13.30 9.74 -27.49
N PRO A 242 -13.20 9.51 -26.16
CA PRO A 242 -13.81 8.33 -25.52
C PRO A 242 -15.34 8.40 -25.51
N LEU A 243 -15.93 9.59 -25.33
CA LEU A 243 -17.39 9.75 -25.34
C LEU A 243 -18.00 9.48 -26.73
N LEU A 244 -17.34 9.90 -27.81
CA LEU A 244 -17.72 9.51 -29.18
C LEU A 244 -17.65 7.99 -29.34
N ALA A 245 -16.50 7.39 -29.01
CA ALA A 245 -16.29 5.95 -29.20
C ALA A 245 -17.32 5.12 -28.42
N VAL A 246 -17.61 5.48 -27.17
CA VAL A 246 -18.60 4.80 -26.32
C VAL A 246 -20.02 5.00 -26.86
N GLU A 247 -20.45 6.23 -27.14
CA GLU A 247 -21.82 6.49 -27.59
C GLU A 247 -22.10 5.84 -28.95
N VAL A 248 -21.14 5.87 -29.87
CA VAL A 248 -21.30 5.29 -31.21
C VAL A 248 -21.15 3.76 -31.19
N LEU A 249 -20.37 3.16 -30.26
CA LEU A 249 -20.37 1.71 -30.02
C LEU A 249 -21.73 1.19 -29.51
N LEU A 250 -22.30 1.91 -28.53
CA LEU A 250 -23.55 1.55 -27.87
C LEU A 250 -24.77 1.81 -28.77
N ASN A 251 -24.77 2.91 -29.51
CA ASN A 251 -25.93 3.42 -30.25
C ASN A 251 -25.65 3.69 -31.75
N PRO A 252 -25.02 2.78 -32.51
CA PRO A 252 -24.54 3.07 -33.88
C PRO A 252 -25.63 3.40 -34.91
N CYS A 253 -26.90 3.11 -34.61
CA CYS A 253 -28.04 3.44 -35.47
C CYS A 253 -28.98 4.51 -34.87
N LYS A 254 -28.57 5.23 -33.81
CA LYS A 254 -29.35 6.36 -33.27
C LYS A 254 -28.91 7.68 -33.89
N ASP A 255 -29.88 8.58 -34.00
CA ASP A 255 -29.72 9.91 -34.57
C ASP A 255 -28.98 10.84 -33.58
N THR A 256 -27.65 10.74 -33.57
CA THR A 256 -26.73 11.50 -32.68
C THR A 256 -26.58 12.98 -33.08
N SER A 257 -27.19 13.37 -34.19
CA SER A 257 -27.17 14.69 -34.84
C SER A 257 -27.52 15.88 -33.94
N TYR A 258 -28.37 15.68 -32.92
CA TYR A 258 -28.96 16.80 -32.17
C TYR A 258 -28.17 17.21 -30.92
N TYR A 259 -27.63 16.25 -30.17
CA TYR A 259 -27.09 16.49 -28.82
C TYR A 259 -25.56 16.65 -28.81
N MET A 260 -24.85 15.76 -29.50
CA MET A 260 -23.38 15.72 -29.49
C MET A 260 -22.76 17.02 -30.04
N PRO A 261 -23.25 17.60 -31.17
CA PRO A 261 -22.80 18.90 -31.65
C PRO A 261 -22.93 20.03 -30.62
N HIS A 262 -24.04 20.04 -29.86
CA HIS A 262 -24.34 21.13 -28.93
C HIS A 262 -23.47 21.05 -27.66
N ILE A 263 -23.26 19.83 -27.13
CA ILE A 263 -22.36 19.58 -26.00
C ILE A 263 -20.93 20.01 -26.36
N ILE A 264 -20.43 19.61 -27.52
CA ILE A 264 -19.06 19.95 -27.98
C ILE A 264 -18.91 21.48 -28.13
N LYS A 265 -19.91 22.18 -28.68
CA LYS A 265 -19.88 23.64 -28.83
C LYS A 265 -19.93 24.38 -27.48
N GLN A 266 -20.69 23.88 -26.50
CA GLN A 266 -20.72 24.43 -25.15
C GLN A 266 -19.43 24.17 -24.38
N LEU A 267 -18.84 22.98 -24.48
CA LEU A 267 -17.53 22.68 -23.89
C LEU A 267 -16.46 23.62 -24.45
N HIS A 268 -16.38 23.80 -25.77
CA HIS A 268 -15.40 24.72 -26.38
C HIS A 268 -15.56 26.17 -25.90
N ALA A 269 -16.80 26.62 -25.66
CA ALA A 269 -17.07 27.92 -25.07
C ALA A 269 -16.63 28.01 -23.59
N LEU A 270 -16.75 26.93 -22.81
CA LEU A 270 -16.36 26.86 -21.40
C LEU A 270 -14.84 26.83 -21.16
N GLN A 271 -14.03 26.41 -22.14
CA GLN A 271 -12.56 26.45 -22.03
C GLN A 271 -11.93 27.80 -22.46
N ARG A 272 -12.72 28.81 -22.83
CA ARG A 272 -12.20 30.13 -23.23
C ARG A 272 -11.99 31.06 -22.03
N ILE A 273 -10.86 31.77 -22.04
CA ILE A 273 -10.56 32.83 -21.07
C ILE A 273 -11.40 34.08 -21.41
N PRO A 274 -12.02 34.78 -20.43
CA PRO A 274 -12.83 35.97 -20.71
C PRO A 274 -11.97 37.15 -21.19
N GLY A 275 -11.95 37.41 -22.50
CA GLY A 275 -11.30 38.61 -23.06
C GLY A 275 -11.14 38.62 -24.58
N GLU A 276 -10.94 37.46 -25.21
CA GLU A 276 -10.67 37.39 -26.66
C GLU A 276 -11.96 37.33 -27.50
N GLN A 277 -12.01 38.09 -28.59
CA GLN A 277 -13.05 37.94 -29.61
C GLN A 277 -12.75 36.74 -30.52
N PRO A 278 -13.77 35.99 -30.96
CA PRO A 278 -13.56 34.85 -31.86
C PRO A 278 -13.03 35.31 -33.22
N PRO A 279 -11.98 34.66 -33.79
CA PRO A 279 -11.68 34.81 -35.20
C PRO A 279 -12.82 34.21 -36.05
N PRO A 280 -13.09 34.75 -37.25
CA PRO A 280 -14.08 34.17 -38.17
C PRO A 280 -13.51 32.90 -38.81
N ALA A 281 -13.76 31.75 -38.19
CA ALA A 281 -13.44 30.43 -38.71
C ALA A 281 -14.72 29.57 -38.77
N ASP A 282 -15.00 28.95 -39.92
CA ASP A 282 -16.24 28.22 -40.19
C ASP A 282 -16.34 26.83 -39.50
N TYR A 283 -15.36 26.48 -38.67
CA TYR A 283 -15.25 25.19 -37.97
C TYR A 283 -14.43 25.31 -36.68
N ILE A 284 -14.43 24.26 -35.84
CA ILE A 284 -13.63 24.18 -34.61
C ILE A 284 -12.34 23.38 -34.88
N PRO A 285 -11.14 23.97 -34.79
CA PRO A 285 -9.88 23.27 -35.10
C PRO A 285 -9.62 22.03 -34.24
N GLU A 286 -9.83 22.13 -32.92
CA GLU A 286 -9.55 21.06 -31.95
C GLU A 286 -10.52 19.88 -32.09
N LEU A 287 -11.68 20.11 -32.72
CA LEU A 287 -12.62 19.06 -33.08
C LEU A 287 -12.21 18.35 -34.37
N VAL A 288 -11.66 19.09 -35.34
CA VAL A 288 -11.07 18.49 -36.55
C VAL A 288 -9.85 17.64 -36.18
N GLU A 289 -8.97 18.13 -35.30
CA GLU A 289 -7.83 17.37 -34.74
C GLU A 289 -8.30 16.06 -34.04
N ALA A 290 -9.36 16.14 -33.22
CA ALA A 290 -9.96 14.96 -32.59
C ALA A 290 -10.63 13.98 -33.59
N LEU A 291 -11.12 14.47 -34.73
CA LEU A 291 -11.67 13.64 -35.81
C LEU A 291 -10.58 13.01 -36.69
N GLU A 292 -9.45 13.69 -36.87
CA GLU A 292 -8.27 13.10 -37.53
C GLU A 292 -7.75 11.91 -36.71
N LEU A 293 -7.61 12.07 -35.39
CA LEU A 293 -7.27 10.99 -34.46
C LEU A 293 -8.33 9.88 -34.36
N LEU A 294 -9.60 10.15 -34.72
CA LEU A 294 -10.66 9.15 -34.77
C LEU A 294 -10.71 8.39 -36.11
N ILE A 295 -10.34 9.01 -37.24
CA ILE A 295 -10.44 8.36 -38.55
C ILE A 295 -9.20 7.53 -38.93
N GLU A 296 -8.07 7.80 -38.28
CA GLU A 296 -6.96 6.83 -38.23
C GLU A 296 -7.46 5.46 -37.73
N ASP A 297 -8.49 5.48 -36.87
CA ASP A 297 -9.08 4.37 -36.11
C ASP A 297 -10.13 3.63 -36.98
N ASN A 298 -9.68 2.89 -38.01
CA ASN A 298 -10.52 2.07 -38.92
C ASN A 298 -11.34 0.91 -38.24
N LEU A 299 -10.86 -0.31 -37.95
CA LEU A 299 -11.54 -1.41 -37.17
C LEU A 299 -12.94 -1.18 -36.51
N LEU A 300 -13.08 -0.36 -35.46
CA LEU A 300 -14.36 -0.01 -34.82
C LEU A 300 -15.29 0.76 -35.78
N LEU A 301 -14.76 1.65 -36.63
CA LEU A 301 -15.48 2.18 -37.80
C LEU A 301 -15.79 1.08 -38.83
N ASP A 302 -14.93 0.07 -39.05
CA ASP A 302 -15.27 -1.08 -39.92
C ASP A 302 -16.38 -1.94 -39.32
N PHE A 303 -16.36 -2.17 -38.00
CA PHE A 303 -17.40 -2.83 -37.23
C PHE A 303 -18.71 -2.04 -37.23
N MET A 304 -18.66 -0.71 -37.13
CA MET A 304 -19.80 0.19 -37.31
C MET A 304 -20.34 0.16 -38.74
N ASP A 305 -19.48 0.36 -39.74
CA ASP A 305 -19.85 0.36 -41.16
C ASP A 305 -20.38 -1.01 -41.60
N THR A 306 -19.92 -2.11 -40.99
CA THR A 306 -20.49 -3.46 -41.13
C THR A 306 -21.89 -3.54 -40.51
N LYS A 307 -22.02 -3.10 -39.25
CA LYS A 307 -23.26 -3.13 -38.46
C LYS A 307 -24.34 -2.18 -38.99
N CYS A 308 -23.96 -1.14 -39.74
CA CYS A 308 -24.84 -0.15 -40.37
C CYS A 308 -24.94 -0.26 -41.89
N SER A 309 -24.05 -1.02 -42.55
CA SER A 309 -23.96 -1.21 -44.02
C SER A 309 -23.69 0.08 -44.84
N CYS A 310 -23.09 1.10 -44.21
CA CYS A 310 -22.77 2.41 -44.80
C CYS A 310 -21.58 3.09 -44.09
N ASN A 311 -21.01 4.12 -44.71
CA ASN A 311 -19.93 4.94 -44.14
C ASN A 311 -20.47 5.83 -43.00
N MET A 312 -20.27 5.40 -41.76
CA MET A 312 -20.88 6.05 -40.59
C MET A 312 -20.23 7.40 -40.25
N ILE A 313 -18.96 7.59 -40.61
CA ILE A 313 -18.26 8.89 -40.49
C ILE A 313 -18.85 9.93 -41.43
N GLU A 314 -19.07 9.57 -42.70
CA GLU A 314 -19.69 10.49 -43.67
C GLU A 314 -21.10 10.91 -43.22
N PHE A 315 -21.90 9.97 -42.71
CA PHE A 315 -23.23 10.28 -42.20
C PHE A 315 -23.19 11.28 -41.03
N LEU A 316 -22.32 11.07 -40.04
CA LEU A 316 -22.16 11.94 -38.88
C LEU A 316 -21.68 13.36 -39.26
N LEU A 317 -20.65 13.45 -40.11
CA LEU A 317 -20.01 14.72 -40.45
C LEU A 317 -20.84 15.62 -41.37
N ASN A 318 -21.70 15.03 -42.20
CA ASN A 318 -22.67 15.78 -43.00
C ASN A 318 -23.64 16.62 -42.13
N ASP A 319 -24.00 16.15 -40.92
CA ASP A 319 -24.82 16.93 -39.99
C ASP A 319 -24.01 17.97 -39.19
N TRP A 320 -22.78 17.63 -38.80
CA TRP A 320 -21.90 18.56 -38.05
C TRP A 320 -21.51 19.79 -38.88
N THR A 321 -21.47 19.65 -40.20
CA THR A 321 -21.21 20.76 -41.14
C THR A 321 -22.34 21.79 -41.14
N LYS A 322 -23.60 21.34 -41.05
CA LYS A 322 -24.77 22.22 -40.93
C LYS A 322 -24.75 23.07 -39.65
N GLN A 323 -23.91 22.71 -38.68
CA GLN A 323 -23.72 23.38 -37.40
C GLN A 323 -22.41 24.18 -37.31
N GLN A 324 -21.64 24.36 -38.40
CA GLN A 324 -20.31 25.02 -38.39
C GLN A 324 -19.39 24.47 -37.30
N LEU A 325 -19.31 23.13 -37.20
CA LEU A 325 -18.34 22.43 -36.36
C LEU A 325 -17.17 21.88 -37.17
N VAL A 326 -17.46 21.46 -38.41
CA VAL A 326 -16.53 21.06 -39.47
C VAL A 326 -16.99 21.69 -40.79
N SER A 327 -16.16 21.69 -41.83
CA SER A 327 -16.49 22.27 -43.14
C SER A 327 -16.85 21.18 -44.17
N ASP A 328 -17.55 21.56 -45.26
CA ASP A 328 -17.81 20.66 -46.41
C ASP A 328 -16.54 20.03 -47.02
N VAL A 329 -15.40 20.73 -46.89
CA VAL A 329 -14.09 20.23 -47.32
C VAL A 329 -13.63 19.09 -46.41
N HIS A 330 -13.87 19.20 -45.10
CA HIS A 330 -13.53 18.16 -44.12
C HIS A 330 -14.43 16.93 -44.27
N VAL A 331 -15.74 17.09 -44.52
CA VAL A 331 -16.62 15.93 -44.81
C VAL A 331 -16.09 15.14 -45.99
N LYS A 332 -15.77 15.82 -47.11
CA LYS A 332 -15.29 15.15 -48.33
C LYS A 332 -13.93 14.48 -48.12
N LYS A 333 -13.00 15.12 -47.39
CA LYS A 333 -11.73 14.50 -46.97
C LYS A 333 -12.01 13.18 -46.24
N PHE A 334 -12.75 13.24 -45.13
CA PHE A 334 -12.99 12.10 -44.24
C PHE A 334 -13.87 11.00 -44.86
N ALA A 335 -14.88 11.36 -45.64
CA ALA A 335 -15.71 10.41 -46.37
C ALA A 335 -14.89 9.59 -47.37
N SER A 336 -14.08 10.25 -48.22
CA SER A 336 -13.27 9.59 -49.25
C SER A 336 -12.21 8.64 -48.67
N GLN A 337 -11.73 8.89 -47.45
CA GLN A 337 -10.78 8.01 -46.75
C GLN A 337 -11.41 6.68 -46.28
N ARG A 338 -12.75 6.60 -46.17
CA ARG A 338 -13.50 5.40 -45.74
C ARG A 338 -14.27 4.69 -46.86
N GLU A 339 -14.39 5.33 -48.03
CA GLU A 339 -15.26 4.87 -49.13
C GLU A 339 -14.89 3.47 -49.65
N ALA A 340 -13.60 3.12 -49.72
CA ALA A 340 -13.13 1.81 -50.20
C ALA A 340 -13.55 0.64 -49.27
N ALA A 341 -13.44 0.82 -47.95
CA ALA A 341 -13.80 -0.22 -46.98
C ALA A 341 -15.30 -0.55 -47.03
N SER A 342 -16.14 0.50 -47.08
CA SER A 342 -17.60 0.38 -47.23
C SER A 342 -18.04 -0.31 -48.55
N GLN A 343 -17.19 -0.36 -49.58
CA GLN A 343 -17.48 -1.09 -50.83
C GLN A 343 -17.10 -2.58 -50.78
N LEU A 344 -16.13 -2.98 -49.94
CA LEU A 344 -15.73 -4.38 -49.77
C LEU A 344 -16.78 -5.18 -48.98
N LEU A 345 -17.32 -4.58 -47.91
CA LEU A 345 -18.27 -5.23 -47.00
C LEU A 345 -19.55 -5.75 -47.69
N LYS A 346 -19.96 -5.15 -48.82
CA LYS A 346 -21.18 -5.54 -49.57
C LYS A 346 -21.02 -6.80 -50.42
N LYS A 347 -19.94 -7.57 -50.28
CA LYS A 347 -19.66 -8.79 -51.08
C LYS A 347 -19.61 -10.10 -50.29
N CYS A 348 -19.55 -10.08 -48.95
CA CYS A 348 -19.26 -11.27 -48.14
C CYS A 348 -20.49 -12.08 -47.69
N ASP A 349 -21.57 -12.07 -48.48
CA ASP A 349 -22.80 -12.80 -48.17
C ASP A 349 -22.86 -14.13 -48.96
N ASN A 350 -22.14 -15.16 -48.49
CA ASN A 350 -22.30 -16.58 -48.84
C ASN A 350 -21.42 -17.47 -47.94
N GLY A 351 -21.98 -18.51 -47.29
CA GLY A 351 -21.29 -19.32 -46.30
C GLY A 351 -20.90 -20.74 -46.76
N GLN A 352 -19.86 -21.31 -46.11
CA GLN A 352 -19.50 -22.75 -46.14
C GLN A 352 -19.06 -23.24 -44.74
N GLN A 353 -18.96 -24.55 -44.54
CA GLN A 353 -18.95 -25.19 -43.21
C GLN A 353 -17.67 -26.00 -42.89
N THR A 354 -17.52 -26.34 -41.59
CA THR A 354 -16.65 -27.40 -40.99
C THR A 354 -15.14 -27.09 -40.86
N PRO A 355 -14.39 -27.80 -39.99
CA PRO A 355 -14.76 -28.58 -38.79
C PRO A 355 -14.07 -28.05 -37.50
N SER A 356 -14.42 -28.60 -36.33
CA SER A 356 -13.86 -28.17 -35.02
C SER A 356 -12.57 -28.91 -34.63
N ASN A 357 -11.75 -28.30 -33.75
CA ASN A 357 -10.51 -28.93 -33.27
C ASN A 357 -10.11 -28.51 -31.84
N ILE A 358 -10.70 -29.16 -30.82
CA ILE A 358 -10.45 -28.89 -29.38
C ILE A 358 -9.02 -29.34 -28.90
N ASN A 359 -8.23 -29.97 -29.77
CA ASN A 359 -6.95 -30.60 -29.38
C ASN A 359 -5.71 -29.68 -29.39
N PHE A 360 -5.80 -28.44 -29.87
CA PHE A 360 -4.60 -27.62 -30.11
C PHE A 360 -3.92 -27.10 -28.82
N ILE A 361 -4.71 -26.79 -27.79
CA ILE A 361 -4.22 -26.20 -26.52
C ILE A 361 -3.28 -27.15 -25.74
N LYS A 362 -3.22 -28.45 -26.08
CA LYS A 362 -2.36 -29.47 -25.43
C LYS A 362 -1.04 -29.78 -26.16
N ARG A 363 -0.53 -28.91 -27.04
CA ARG A 363 0.74 -29.16 -27.77
C ARG A 363 1.82 -28.08 -27.71
N ALA A 364 1.57 -26.93 -27.07
CA ALA A 364 2.52 -25.81 -27.02
C ALA A 364 3.71 -25.97 -26.03
N GLU A 365 3.81 -27.10 -25.31
CA GLU A 365 4.79 -27.30 -24.22
C GLU A 365 6.18 -27.77 -24.71
N VAL A 366 6.26 -28.39 -25.89
CA VAL A 366 7.45 -29.14 -26.35
C VAL A 366 8.56 -28.28 -27.02
N PRO A 367 8.30 -27.20 -27.78
CA PRO A 367 9.36 -26.44 -28.46
C PRO A 367 10.44 -25.87 -27.53
N LEU A 368 10.08 -25.54 -26.29
CA LEU A 368 10.95 -24.92 -25.29
C LEU A 368 12.20 -25.78 -24.96
N SER A 369 12.11 -27.10 -25.11
CA SER A 369 13.24 -28.02 -24.89
C SER A 369 14.28 -27.98 -26.02
N GLY A 370 13.88 -27.63 -27.25
CA GLY A 370 14.78 -27.56 -28.41
C GLY A 370 15.72 -26.36 -28.38
N VAL A 371 15.22 -25.21 -27.94
CA VAL A 371 16.00 -23.96 -27.82
C VAL A 371 17.20 -24.16 -26.88
N LEU A 372 16.97 -24.81 -25.73
CA LEU A 372 17.99 -25.10 -24.71
C LEU A 372 19.20 -25.90 -25.21
N LYS A 373 19.08 -26.62 -26.33
CA LYS A 373 20.16 -27.49 -26.86
C LYS A 373 21.02 -26.83 -27.95
N THR A 374 20.61 -25.67 -28.47
CA THR A 374 21.29 -25.00 -29.61
C THR A 374 22.21 -23.86 -29.16
N LEU A 375 22.00 -23.32 -27.96
CA LEU A 375 22.86 -22.31 -27.32
C LEU A 375 24.32 -22.78 -27.06
N CYS A 376 24.61 -24.07 -27.22
CA CYS A 376 25.90 -24.68 -26.88
C CYS A 376 26.97 -24.67 -27.98
N THR A 377 26.72 -24.14 -29.20
CA THR A 377 27.74 -24.12 -30.28
C THR A 377 28.11 -22.72 -30.80
N ASN A 378 28.52 -21.87 -29.87
CA ASN A 378 29.71 -21.01 -29.94
C ASN A 378 30.21 -20.54 -31.34
N LYS A 379 29.76 -19.36 -31.75
CA LYS A 379 30.63 -18.22 -32.10
C LYS A 379 29.84 -16.92 -31.91
N VAL A 380 30.52 -15.86 -31.46
CA VAL A 380 29.90 -14.68 -30.80
C VAL A 380 29.11 -15.08 -29.56
N GLN A 381 29.80 -15.71 -28.61
CA GLN A 381 29.37 -15.78 -27.21
C GLN A 381 29.93 -14.57 -26.47
N ASP A 382 29.08 -13.69 -25.96
CA ASP A 382 28.92 -13.51 -24.50
C ASP A 382 27.80 -12.51 -24.16
N MET A 383 27.25 -12.67 -22.95
CA MET A 383 26.32 -11.73 -22.27
C MET A 383 24.94 -11.47 -22.90
N VAL A 384 24.05 -12.48 -22.83
CA VAL A 384 22.59 -12.23 -22.74
C VAL A 384 22.00 -13.10 -21.61
N PRO A 385 21.76 -12.54 -20.40
CA PRO A 385 21.28 -13.31 -19.24
C PRO A 385 19.75 -13.35 -19.15
N VAL A 386 19.21 -14.48 -18.67
CA VAL A 386 17.76 -14.69 -18.49
C VAL A 386 17.47 -15.14 -17.05
N GLY A 387 16.45 -14.56 -16.42
CA GLY A 387 16.08 -14.76 -15.01
C GLY A 387 16.28 -13.49 -14.17
N ASN A 388 16.30 -13.64 -12.84
CA ASN A 388 16.40 -12.51 -11.88
C ASN A 388 17.59 -11.56 -12.12
N SER A 389 18.60 -11.99 -12.86
CA SER A 389 19.75 -11.19 -13.28
C SER A 389 19.40 -10.07 -14.26
N PHE A 390 18.33 -10.18 -15.06
CA PHE A 390 17.92 -9.10 -15.97
C PHE A 390 17.41 -7.87 -15.18
N GLU A 391 16.46 -8.08 -14.27
CA GLU A 391 15.97 -7.03 -13.35
C GLU A 391 17.10 -6.43 -12.50
N LEU A 392 18.07 -7.24 -12.08
CA LEU A 392 19.23 -6.78 -11.32
C LEU A 392 20.15 -5.88 -12.17
N ILE A 393 20.44 -6.27 -13.42
CA ILE A 393 21.24 -5.45 -14.36
C ILE A 393 20.50 -4.16 -14.70
N LEU A 394 19.18 -4.21 -14.88
CA LEU A 394 18.35 -3.05 -15.18
C LEU A 394 18.29 -2.08 -13.99
N SER A 395 18.21 -2.62 -12.75
CA SER A 395 18.32 -1.87 -11.51
C SER A 395 19.68 -1.18 -11.38
N VAL A 396 20.78 -1.91 -11.59
CA VAL A 396 22.15 -1.34 -11.54
C VAL A 396 22.35 -0.27 -12.62
N ALA A 397 21.91 -0.52 -13.86
CA ALA A 397 22.00 0.46 -14.94
C ALA A 397 21.16 1.72 -14.68
N THR A 398 20.06 1.59 -13.92
CA THR A 398 19.24 2.73 -13.46
C THR A 398 19.96 3.51 -12.34
N VAL A 399 20.50 2.82 -11.33
CA VAL A 399 21.21 3.43 -10.19
C VAL A 399 22.52 4.10 -10.62
N GLU A 400 23.25 3.55 -11.59
CA GLU A 400 24.43 4.19 -12.19
C GLU A 400 24.08 5.33 -13.18
N GLY A 401 22.79 5.60 -13.45
CA GLY A 401 22.36 6.59 -14.44
C GLY A 401 22.70 6.24 -15.90
N ARG A 402 23.03 4.98 -16.19
CA ARG A 402 23.54 4.50 -17.48
C ARG A 402 22.49 3.81 -18.37
N LEU A 403 21.23 3.75 -17.93
CA LEU A 403 20.12 3.06 -18.59
C LEU A 403 20.01 3.35 -20.10
N LYS A 404 20.02 4.63 -20.52
CA LYS A 404 19.99 4.99 -21.96
C LYS A 404 21.18 4.43 -22.76
N THR A 405 22.37 4.31 -22.14
CA THR A 405 23.57 3.74 -22.79
C THR A 405 23.45 2.22 -22.93
N PHE A 406 22.88 1.54 -21.95
CA PHE A 406 22.60 0.10 -22.02
C PHE A 406 21.57 -0.23 -23.11
N VAL A 407 20.46 0.50 -23.15
CA VAL A 407 19.40 0.34 -24.16
C VAL A 407 19.91 0.61 -25.58
N SER A 408 20.68 1.69 -25.79
CA SER A 408 21.30 1.99 -27.09
C SER A 408 22.20 0.85 -27.61
N ARG A 409 23.00 0.22 -26.74
CA ARG A 409 23.82 -0.95 -27.12
C ARG A 409 22.99 -2.20 -27.40
N LEU A 410 21.89 -2.40 -26.69
CA LEU A 410 20.99 -3.53 -26.91
C LEU A 410 20.21 -3.39 -28.25
N ILE A 411 19.83 -2.17 -28.63
CA ILE A 411 19.31 -1.83 -29.97
C ILE A 411 20.36 -2.15 -31.04
N GLN A 412 21.62 -1.77 -30.84
CA GLN A 412 22.70 -2.09 -31.78
C GLN A 412 22.91 -3.62 -31.92
N CYS A 413 22.71 -4.40 -30.84
CA CYS A 413 22.73 -5.85 -30.88
C CYS A 413 21.58 -6.44 -31.72
N ASN A 414 20.36 -5.90 -31.56
CA ASN A 414 19.19 -6.29 -32.36
C ASN A 414 19.39 -5.97 -33.86
N GLU A 415 19.86 -4.75 -34.18
CA GLU A 415 20.16 -4.33 -35.55
C GLU A 415 21.25 -5.17 -36.23
N ASN A 416 22.29 -5.58 -35.49
CA ASN A 416 23.35 -6.48 -35.99
C ASN A 416 22.88 -7.93 -36.21
N SER A 417 21.65 -8.27 -35.79
CA SER A 417 21.05 -9.60 -35.92
C SER A 417 20.19 -9.76 -37.19
N LYS A 418 20.13 -8.75 -38.06
CA LYS A 418 19.35 -8.77 -39.31
C LYS A 418 19.72 -9.95 -40.24
N PRO A 419 18.75 -10.50 -40.97
CA PRO A 419 18.99 -11.60 -41.90
C PRO A 419 19.76 -11.13 -43.14
N VAL A 420 20.68 -11.95 -43.64
CA VAL A 420 21.40 -11.70 -44.90
C VAL A 420 20.76 -12.55 -46.00
N PRO A 421 20.30 -11.96 -47.13
CA PRO A 421 19.68 -12.73 -48.21
C PRO A 421 20.57 -13.86 -48.72
N GLY A 422 20.05 -15.10 -48.70
CA GLY A 422 20.75 -16.31 -49.12
C GLY A 422 21.56 -17.05 -48.04
N GLU A 423 21.62 -16.56 -46.80
CA GLU A 423 22.40 -17.19 -45.72
C GLU A 423 21.69 -18.43 -45.12
N LEU A 424 22.00 -19.62 -45.63
CA LEU A 424 21.39 -20.88 -45.19
C LEU A 424 22.22 -21.62 -44.11
N GLY A 425 21.56 -22.04 -43.02
CA GLY A 425 22.12 -22.96 -42.02
C GLY A 425 22.14 -22.41 -40.58
N LYS A 426 22.99 -22.99 -39.72
CA LYS A 426 23.03 -22.71 -38.27
C LYS A 426 23.19 -21.22 -37.91
N LEU A 427 23.93 -20.44 -38.71
CA LEU A 427 24.18 -19.02 -38.43
C LEU A 427 22.91 -18.16 -38.53
N CYS A 428 22.04 -18.44 -39.51
CA CYS A 428 20.74 -17.77 -39.63
C CYS A 428 19.85 -18.01 -38.41
N VAL A 429 19.86 -19.25 -37.86
CA VAL A 429 19.10 -19.59 -36.64
C VAL A 429 19.62 -18.83 -35.43
N ILE A 430 20.95 -18.73 -35.27
CA ILE A 430 21.57 -17.97 -34.16
C ILE A 430 21.21 -16.48 -34.25
N ARG A 431 21.27 -15.88 -35.45
CA ARG A 431 20.84 -14.49 -35.68
C ARG A 431 19.36 -14.26 -35.36
N SER A 432 18.48 -15.13 -35.82
CA SER A 432 17.04 -15.11 -35.48
C SER A 432 16.82 -15.13 -33.97
N THR A 433 17.39 -16.10 -33.24
CA THR A 433 17.20 -16.17 -31.78
C THR A 433 17.82 -14.97 -31.04
N LEU A 434 18.93 -14.39 -31.53
CA LEU A 434 19.51 -13.17 -30.94
C LEU A 434 18.63 -11.94 -31.17
N PHE A 435 18.00 -11.85 -32.36
CA PHE A 435 16.99 -10.84 -32.67
C PHE A 435 15.78 -10.98 -31.73
N ASP A 436 15.16 -12.16 -31.66
CA ASP A 436 13.95 -12.41 -30.85
C ASP A 436 14.17 -12.02 -29.37
N VAL A 437 15.27 -12.48 -28.77
CA VAL A 437 15.56 -12.25 -27.35
C VAL A 437 15.89 -10.78 -27.08
N SER A 438 16.72 -10.13 -27.91
CA SER A 438 17.04 -8.71 -27.74
C SER A 438 15.82 -7.81 -27.96
N PHE A 439 14.96 -8.14 -28.93
CA PHE A 439 13.70 -7.45 -29.20
C PHE A 439 12.75 -7.53 -27.99
N LEU A 440 12.52 -8.73 -27.46
CA LEU A 440 11.67 -8.94 -26.28
C LEU A 440 12.22 -8.20 -25.05
N MET A 441 13.53 -8.27 -24.80
CA MET A 441 14.17 -7.52 -23.70
C MET A 441 13.95 -6.01 -23.84
N LEU A 442 14.12 -5.45 -25.05
CA LEU A 442 13.88 -4.03 -25.31
C LEU A 442 12.41 -3.65 -25.10
N THR A 443 11.44 -4.45 -25.56
CA THR A 443 10.01 -4.19 -25.29
C THR A 443 9.69 -4.20 -23.79
N SER A 444 10.31 -5.09 -23.02
CA SER A 444 10.12 -5.13 -21.56
C SER A 444 10.66 -3.89 -20.86
N ILE A 445 11.77 -3.30 -21.33
CA ILE A 445 12.33 -2.06 -20.78
C ILE A 445 11.41 -0.88 -21.10
N VAL A 446 10.93 -0.77 -22.34
CA VAL A 446 10.02 0.30 -22.76
C VAL A 446 8.68 0.23 -22.00
N GLN A 447 8.08 -0.95 -21.80
CA GLN A 447 6.84 -1.08 -21.00
C GLN A 447 7.00 -0.67 -19.53
N THR A 448 8.20 -0.82 -18.95
CA THR A 448 8.44 -0.57 -17.53
C THR A 448 8.87 0.88 -17.24
N TYR A 449 9.64 1.50 -18.14
CA TYR A 449 10.22 2.84 -17.93
C TYR A 449 9.67 3.93 -18.88
N GLY A 450 8.99 3.57 -19.97
CA GLY A 450 8.47 4.49 -20.98
C GLY A 450 9.51 4.89 -22.04
N SER A 451 9.07 4.98 -23.29
CA SER A 451 9.92 5.28 -24.46
C SER A 451 10.78 6.54 -24.31
N ASP A 452 10.22 7.66 -23.84
CA ASP A 452 10.94 8.94 -23.72
C ASP A 452 12.12 8.87 -22.73
N VAL A 453 11.99 8.01 -21.71
CA VAL A 453 12.95 7.83 -20.63
C VAL A 453 14.12 6.93 -21.04
N VAL A 454 13.95 6.07 -22.07
CA VAL A 454 14.97 5.07 -22.45
C VAL A 454 15.47 5.16 -23.89
N LEU A 455 14.69 5.75 -24.80
CA LEU A 455 15.03 5.97 -26.22
C LEU A 455 15.47 7.43 -26.50
N PRO A 456 16.13 7.69 -27.64
CA PRO A 456 16.33 9.04 -28.17
C PRO A 456 15.14 9.47 -29.06
N GLU A 457 14.76 10.75 -28.98
CA GLU A 457 13.62 11.33 -29.73
C GLU A 457 13.68 11.06 -31.25
N ARG A 458 14.91 11.01 -31.80
CA ARG A 458 15.19 10.79 -33.24
C ARG A 458 15.94 9.48 -33.49
N GLY A 459 15.54 8.43 -32.77
CA GLY A 459 15.93 7.05 -33.09
C GLY A 459 15.47 6.62 -34.49
N ASP A 460 16.31 5.82 -35.16
CA ASP A 460 16.20 5.52 -36.60
C ASP A 460 16.32 4.00 -36.91
N SER A 461 16.59 3.17 -35.90
CA SER A 461 16.62 1.70 -36.01
C SER A 461 15.22 1.12 -36.27
N PHE A 462 15.16 -0.16 -36.68
CA PHE A 462 13.89 -0.87 -36.82
C PHE A 462 13.15 -0.96 -35.49
N PHE A 463 13.86 -1.24 -34.40
CA PHE A 463 13.23 -1.30 -33.08
C PHE A 463 12.62 0.05 -32.68
N GLU A 464 13.34 1.16 -32.86
CA GLU A 464 12.83 2.49 -32.52
C GLU A 464 11.64 2.91 -33.41
N LYS A 465 11.61 2.51 -34.68
CA LYS A 465 10.48 2.73 -35.59
C LYS A 465 9.28 1.86 -35.23
N TRP A 466 9.46 0.57 -35.00
CA TRP A 466 8.41 -0.33 -34.53
C TRP A 466 7.88 0.08 -33.15
N VAL A 467 8.71 0.64 -32.26
CA VAL A 467 8.27 1.26 -30.99
C VAL A 467 7.61 2.61 -31.18
N ARG A 468 7.84 3.34 -32.28
CA ARG A 468 7.10 4.56 -32.64
C ARG A 468 5.77 4.27 -33.33
N GLU A 469 5.69 3.18 -34.10
CA GLU A 469 4.56 2.87 -35.01
C GLU A 469 3.65 1.76 -34.48
N CYS A 470 4.19 0.66 -33.96
CA CYS A 470 3.43 -0.56 -33.62
C CYS A 470 3.26 -0.82 -32.11
N MET A 471 4.27 -0.55 -31.27
CA MET A 471 4.19 -0.89 -29.84
C MET A 471 3.24 0.03 -29.05
N VAL A 472 2.24 -0.51 -28.36
CA VAL A 472 1.35 0.26 -27.45
C VAL A 472 1.98 0.36 -26.06
N GLU A 473 2.05 1.56 -25.47
CA GLU A 473 2.60 1.76 -24.12
C GLU A 473 1.51 2.18 -23.12
N ARG A 474 1.80 2.04 -21.81
CA ARG A 474 0.94 2.58 -20.76
C ARG A 474 0.80 4.10 -20.94
N ASN A 475 -0.44 4.57 -21.00
CA ASN A 475 -0.83 5.97 -21.24
C ASN A 475 -0.40 6.54 -22.62
N LYS A 476 0.15 5.74 -23.53
CA LYS A 476 0.30 6.08 -24.96
C LYS A 476 -0.38 4.99 -25.79
N LEU A 477 -1.71 5.08 -25.86
CA LEU A 477 -2.48 4.26 -26.77
C LEU A 477 -2.07 4.60 -28.21
N LYS A 478 -1.88 3.57 -29.03
CA LYS A 478 -1.76 3.72 -30.47
C LYS A 478 -2.98 3.17 -31.14
N ASN A 479 -3.24 3.74 -32.29
CA ASN A 479 -4.30 3.35 -33.18
C ASN A 479 -4.06 1.92 -33.71
N PRO A 480 -4.82 0.88 -33.31
CA PRO A 480 -4.58 -0.50 -33.75
C PRO A 480 -4.74 -0.70 -35.27
N ARG A 481 -5.20 0.34 -35.99
CA ARG A 481 -5.67 0.27 -37.36
C ARG A 481 -4.70 0.95 -38.31
N GLN A 482 -4.00 1.99 -37.84
CA GLN A 482 -2.71 2.36 -38.43
C GLN A 482 -1.74 1.17 -38.41
N ILE A 483 -1.73 0.39 -37.31
CA ILE A 483 -0.88 -0.81 -37.19
C ILE A 483 -1.28 -1.88 -38.22
N LEU A 484 -2.59 -2.08 -38.45
CA LEU A 484 -3.08 -2.95 -39.53
C LEU A 484 -2.78 -2.39 -40.92
N ALA A 485 -2.82 -1.07 -41.13
CA ALA A 485 -2.44 -0.43 -42.39
C ALA A 485 -0.93 -0.47 -42.71
N LEU A 486 -0.11 -0.95 -41.77
CA LEU A 486 1.31 -1.30 -41.98
C LEU A 486 1.52 -2.79 -42.32
N CYS A 487 0.44 -3.58 -42.33
CA CYS A 487 0.45 -4.95 -42.85
C CYS A 487 0.25 -4.96 -44.37
N ASP A 488 0.80 -5.96 -45.03
CA ASP A 488 0.53 -6.34 -46.41
C ASP A 488 -0.38 -7.57 -46.39
N ASP A 489 -1.60 -7.43 -46.89
CA ASP A 489 -2.61 -8.50 -46.84
C ASP A 489 -2.12 -9.80 -47.51
N SER A 490 -1.25 -9.73 -48.53
CA SER A 490 -0.70 -10.92 -49.18
C SER A 490 0.30 -11.67 -48.29
N ILE A 491 1.01 -10.95 -47.42
CA ILE A 491 1.90 -11.51 -46.40
C ILE A 491 1.08 -12.07 -45.23
N VAL A 492 0.01 -11.38 -44.83
CA VAL A 492 -0.93 -11.87 -43.81
C VAL A 492 -1.60 -13.17 -44.26
N ASP A 493 -2.07 -13.24 -45.52
CA ASP A 493 -2.64 -14.46 -46.11
C ASP A 493 -1.59 -15.57 -46.24
N GLU A 494 -0.34 -15.30 -46.66
CA GLU A 494 0.72 -16.32 -46.69
C GLU A 494 1.02 -16.86 -45.28
N LEU A 495 1.05 -15.99 -44.26
CA LEU A 495 1.23 -16.38 -42.86
C LEU A 495 0.05 -17.22 -42.35
N LEU A 496 -1.21 -16.83 -42.63
CA LEU A 496 -2.41 -17.61 -42.30
C LEU A 496 -2.40 -18.99 -43.01
N LEU A 497 -2.02 -19.04 -44.29
CA LEU A 497 -1.84 -20.28 -45.06
C LEU A 497 -0.63 -21.11 -44.63
N SER A 498 0.34 -20.54 -43.92
CA SER A 498 1.45 -21.28 -43.32
C SER A 498 1.06 -21.83 -41.94
N LEU A 499 0.38 -21.04 -41.11
CA LEU A 499 -0.06 -21.40 -39.77
C LEU A 499 -1.18 -22.44 -39.75
N SER A 500 -2.02 -22.48 -40.80
CA SER A 500 -3.11 -23.46 -40.94
C SER A 500 -2.67 -24.84 -41.46
N LYS A 501 -1.41 -25.02 -41.90
CA LYS A 501 -0.91 -26.31 -42.42
C LYS A 501 -0.49 -27.26 -41.27
N PRO A 502 -1.02 -28.50 -41.21
CA PRO A 502 -0.86 -29.37 -40.04
C PRO A 502 0.57 -29.91 -39.80
N GLU A 503 1.50 -29.70 -40.73
CA GLU A 503 2.91 -30.11 -40.62
C GLU A 503 3.86 -28.97 -40.21
N ALA A 504 3.36 -27.73 -40.05
CA ALA A 504 4.15 -26.52 -39.80
C ALA A 504 4.70 -26.45 -38.34
N THR A 505 5.68 -27.31 -38.04
CA THR A 505 6.41 -27.31 -36.75
C THR A 505 7.48 -26.21 -36.66
N GLN A 506 7.80 -25.57 -37.77
CA GLN A 506 8.54 -24.30 -37.86
C GLN A 506 7.94 -23.50 -39.02
N LEU A 507 7.89 -22.17 -38.88
CA LEU A 507 7.79 -21.28 -40.04
C LEU A 507 9.06 -21.49 -40.88
N LYS A 508 8.91 -22.11 -42.06
CA LYS A 508 9.98 -22.07 -43.06
C LYS A 508 10.13 -20.63 -43.53
N PRO A 509 11.34 -20.20 -43.91
CA PRO A 509 11.49 -18.95 -44.64
C PRO A 509 10.80 -19.10 -46.00
N SER A 510 9.60 -18.52 -46.12
CA SER A 510 9.28 -17.70 -47.30
C SER A 510 10.30 -16.57 -47.41
N ASN A 511 10.28 -15.78 -48.49
CA ASN A 511 11.31 -14.75 -48.72
C ASN A 511 11.18 -13.50 -47.81
N LEU A 512 10.41 -13.62 -46.72
CA LEU A 512 10.11 -12.58 -45.74
C LEU A 512 11.22 -12.44 -44.71
N SER A 513 11.54 -11.21 -44.35
CA SER A 513 12.38 -10.90 -43.19
C SER A 513 11.61 -11.02 -41.88
N TRP A 514 12.36 -11.10 -40.77
CA TRP A 514 11.80 -10.98 -39.41
C TRP A 514 11.10 -9.62 -39.20
N GLN A 515 11.53 -8.58 -39.94
CA GLN A 515 10.97 -7.23 -39.83
C GLN A 515 9.58 -7.17 -40.45
N GLU A 516 9.40 -7.71 -41.66
CA GLU A 516 8.08 -7.88 -42.29
C GLU A 516 7.18 -8.79 -41.45
N THR A 517 7.72 -9.87 -40.89
CA THR A 517 6.96 -10.76 -39.98
C THR A 517 6.45 -10.02 -38.74
N CYS A 518 7.29 -9.20 -38.08
CA CYS A 518 6.90 -8.40 -36.91
C CYS A 518 5.96 -7.23 -37.22
N LEU A 519 5.90 -6.77 -38.47
CA LEU A 519 4.92 -5.78 -38.94
C LEU A 519 3.57 -6.41 -39.27
N ASN A 520 3.56 -7.63 -39.84
CA ASN A 520 2.35 -8.30 -40.34
C ASN A 520 1.59 -9.15 -39.30
N LEU A 521 2.24 -9.56 -38.20
CA LEU A 521 1.61 -10.39 -37.16
C LEU A 521 0.31 -9.82 -36.54
N PRO A 522 0.10 -8.49 -36.40
CA PRO A 522 -1.18 -7.91 -35.96
C PRO A 522 -2.36 -8.25 -36.88
N GLY A 523 -2.16 -8.29 -38.20
CA GLY A 523 -3.19 -8.68 -39.18
C GLY A 523 -3.65 -10.13 -38.97
N VAL A 524 -2.69 -11.03 -38.81
CA VAL A 524 -2.94 -12.45 -38.50
C VAL A 524 -3.76 -12.60 -37.21
N LEU A 525 -3.43 -11.84 -36.16
CA LEU A 525 -4.14 -11.88 -34.88
C LEU A 525 -5.57 -11.32 -34.96
N HIS A 526 -5.79 -10.23 -35.71
CA HIS A 526 -7.11 -9.67 -35.94
C HIS A 526 -8.05 -10.69 -36.61
N HIS A 527 -7.59 -11.33 -37.69
CA HIS A 527 -8.38 -12.28 -38.47
C HIS A 527 -8.79 -13.52 -37.64
N VAL A 528 -7.89 -14.00 -36.76
CA VAL A 528 -8.16 -15.11 -35.83
C VAL A 528 -9.19 -14.72 -34.76
N LEU A 529 -9.12 -13.51 -34.19
CA LEU A 529 -10.06 -13.06 -33.15
C LEU A 529 -11.50 -12.92 -33.66
N GLU A 530 -11.67 -12.49 -34.90
CA GLU A 530 -12.99 -12.29 -35.51
C GLU A 530 -13.75 -13.61 -35.73
N THR A 531 -13.04 -14.68 -36.08
CA THR A 531 -13.64 -16.01 -36.34
C THR A 531 -14.09 -16.79 -35.08
N GLU A 532 -13.70 -16.40 -33.86
CA GLU A 532 -14.18 -17.04 -32.63
C GLU A 532 -15.62 -16.65 -32.26
N LEU A 533 -16.05 -15.42 -32.57
CA LEU A 533 -17.31 -14.83 -32.09
C LEU A 533 -18.58 -15.47 -32.69
N LEU A 534 -18.50 -16.05 -33.89
CA LEU A 534 -19.65 -16.60 -34.63
C LEU A 534 -20.09 -18.01 -34.18
N LYS A 535 -19.26 -18.73 -33.41
CA LYS A 535 -19.47 -20.16 -33.12
C LYS A 535 -20.73 -20.50 -32.30
N PRO A 536 -21.17 -19.72 -31.29
CA PRO A 536 -22.32 -20.10 -30.45
C PRO A 536 -23.66 -20.16 -31.20
N LEU A 537 -23.90 -19.28 -32.17
CA LEU A 537 -25.18 -19.20 -32.90
C LEU A 537 -25.46 -20.48 -33.69
N ASN A 538 -24.45 -21.05 -34.35
CA ASN A 538 -24.59 -22.25 -35.16
C ASN A 538 -24.92 -23.50 -34.31
N MET A 539 -24.44 -23.56 -33.06
CA MET A 539 -24.81 -24.63 -32.13
C MET A 539 -26.29 -24.54 -31.72
N ILE A 540 -26.80 -23.33 -31.46
CA ILE A 540 -28.20 -23.11 -31.05
C ILE A 540 -29.17 -23.56 -32.15
N GLN A 541 -28.85 -23.35 -33.43
CA GLN A 541 -29.67 -23.83 -34.54
C GLN A 541 -29.71 -25.36 -34.63
N GLN A 542 -28.61 -26.07 -34.35
CA GLN A 542 -28.60 -27.54 -34.32
C GLN A 542 -29.46 -28.13 -33.20
N PHE A 543 -29.52 -27.48 -32.03
CA PHE A 543 -30.39 -27.92 -30.92
C PHE A 543 -31.90 -27.70 -31.14
N LEU A 544 -32.29 -26.98 -32.21
CA LEU A 544 -33.69 -26.72 -32.55
C LEU A 544 -34.23 -27.60 -33.70
N ALA A 545 -33.43 -28.54 -34.21
CA ALA A 545 -33.89 -29.51 -35.21
C ALA A 545 -34.89 -30.53 -34.60
N PRO A 546 -35.98 -30.88 -35.29
CA PRO A 546 -36.96 -31.84 -34.76
C PRO A 546 -36.43 -33.28 -34.79
N LEU A 547 -36.55 -33.99 -33.67
CA LEU A 547 -36.21 -35.41 -33.53
C LEU A 547 -37.22 -36.30 -34.28
N THR A 548 -36.79 -37.51 -34.63
CA THR A 548 -37.60 -38.46 -35.40
C THR A 548 -38.57 -39.26 -34.53
N SER A 549 -39.65 -39.74 -35.14
CA SER A 549 -40.81 -40.31 -34.43
C SER A 549 -40.53 -41.60 -33.64
N GLU A 550 -39.41 -42.28 -33.88
CA GLU A 550 -39.02 -43.48 -33.12
C GLU A 550 -38.39 -43.15 -31.76
N GLU A 551 -37.78 -41.97 -31.61
CA GLU A 551 -37.02 -41.57 -30.40
C GLU A 551 -37.94 -41.17 -29.23
N LEU A 552 -39.20 -40.86 -29.52
CA LEU A 552 -40.20 -40.33 -28.58
C LEU A 552 -40.89 -41.37 -27.68
N SER A 553 -40.58 -42.66 -27.83
CA SER A 553 -41.34 -43.76 -27.20
C SER A 553 -40.74 -44.35 -25.92
N SER A 554 -39.49 -44.00 -25.55
CA SER A 554 -38.66 -44.87 -24.69
C SER A 554 -38.35 -44.37 -23.26
N GLN A 555 -38.67 -43.12 -22.89
CA GLN A 555 -38.43 -42.61 -21.52
C GLN A 555 -39.53 -41.66 -21.03
N GLU A 556 -40.16 -42.00 -19.88
CA GLU A 556 -41.28 -41.25 -19.29
C GLU A 556 -40.95 -39.78 -18.92
N ASN A 557 -39.67 -39.47 -18.69
CA ASN A 557 -39.20 -38.13 -18.31
C ASN A 557 -38.77 -37.24 -19.49
N ALA A 558 -38.95 -37.68 -20.75
CA ALA A 558 -38.49 -36.93 -21.92
C ALA A 558 -39.29 -35.64 -22.17
N LYS A 559 -40.63 -35.69 -22.03
CA LYS A 559 -41.52 -34.57 -22.39
C LYS A 559 -41.32 -33.33 -21.52
N GLU A 560 -41.19 -33.48 -20.20
CA GLU A 560 -41.02 -32.35 -19.29
C GLU A 560 -39.65 -31.67 -19.45
N ARG A 561 -38.59 -32.46 -19.68
CA ARG A 561 -37.25 -31.93 -19.97
C ARG A 561 -37.21 -31.18 -21.31
N LEU A 562 -37.89 -31.69 -22.35
CA LEU A 562 -38.03 -30.95 -23.60
C LEU A 562 -38.81 -29.65 -23.41
N ALA A 563 -39.91 -29.66 -22.64
CA ALA A 563 -40.72 -28.47 -22.38
C ALA A 563 -39.90 -27.36 -21.69
N LEU A 564 -39.16 -27.69 -20.63
CA LEU A 564 -38.26 -26.76 -19.95
C LEU A 564 -37.12 -26.27 -20.87
N SER A 565 -36.51 -27.16 -21.66
CA SER A 565 -35.45 -26.79 -22.60
C SER A 565 -35.95 -25.83 -23.68
N TYR A 566 -37.11 -26.10 -24.27
CA TYR A 566 -37.76 -25.19 -25.24
C TYR A 566 -38.15 -23.85 -24.63
N GLN A 567 -38.58 -23.81 -23.36
CA GLN A 567 -38.88 -22.55 -22.66
C GLN A 567 -37.61 -21.72 -22.41
N ILE A 568 -36.52 -22.35 -21.98
CA ILE A 568 -35.23 -21.66 -21.76
C ILE A 568 -34.67 -21.14 -23.09
N ILE A 569 -34.66 -21.95 -24.14
CA ILE A 569 -34.16 -21.54 -25.47
C ILE A 569 -35.04 -20.44 -26.08
N ARG A 570 -36.38 -20.53 -25.97
CA ARG A 570 -37.28 -19.45 -26.40
C ARG A 570 -37.09 -18.17 -25.60
N LYS A 571 -36.80 -18.25 -24.30
CA LYS A 571 -36.50 -17.06 -23.49
C LYS A 571 -35.21 -16.38 -23.95
N MET A 572 -34.13 -17.16 -24.13
CA MET A 572 -32.89 -16.64 -24.73
C MET A 572 -33.11 -16.04 -26.13
N GLN A 573 -33.98 -16.64 -26.95
CA GLN A 573 -34.31 -16.12 -28.28
C GLN A 573 -35.14 -14.82 -28.22
N HIS A 574 -36.07 -14.71 -27.28
CA HIS A 574 -36.89 -13.52 -27.03
C HIS A 574 -36.06 -12.35 -26.48
N ASP A 575 -35.13 -12.63 -25.55
CA ASP A 575 -34.26 -11.61 -24.96
C ASP A 575 -33.20 -11.11 -25.96
N VAL A 576 -32.94 -11.87 -27.04
CA VAL A 576 -32.12 -11.43 -28.20
C VAL A 576 -32.94 -10.68 -29.25
N HIS A 577 -34.19 -11.07 -29.52
CA HIS A 577 -35.13 -10.39 -30.43
C HIS A 577 -36.58 -10.50 -29.94
N PRO A 578 -37.18 -9.43 -29.36
CA PRO A 578 -38.59 -9.45 -28.95
C PRO A 578 -39.53 -9.35 -30.16
N ALA A 579 -40.60 -10.17 -30.16
CA ALA A 579 -41.57 -10.25 -31.25
C ALA A 579 -42.76 -9.27 -31.05
N PRO A 580 -43.42 -8.79 -32.13
CA PRO A 580 -44.40 -7.71 -32.04
C PRO A 580 -45.79 -8.13 -31.49
N ASN A 581 -46.21 -7.40 -30.44
CA ASN A 581 -47.56 -7.24 -29.88
C ASN A 581 -48.73 -8.11 -30.40
N THR A 582 -49.29 -8.93 -29.50
CA THR A 582 -50.67 -9.47 -29.60
C THR A 582 -51.62 -8.77 -28.63
N LYS A 583 -52.85 -8.46 -29.08
CA LYS A 583 -53.81 -7.62 -28.35
C LYS A 583 -54.54 -8.37 -27.23
N SER A 584 -54.87 -7.65 -26.16
CA SER A 584 -55.60 -8.15 -24.98
C SER A 584 -57.12 -8.29 -25.20
N ARG A 585 -57.76 -9.03 -24.28
CA ARG A 585 -59.19 -8.96 -23.97
C ARG A 585 -59.36 -9.10 -22.45
N LEU A 586 -60.21 -8.26 -21.85
CA LEU A 586 -60.47 -8.28 -20.41
C LEU A 586 -61.93 -7.92 -20.14
N ILE A 587 -62.66 -8.80 -19.44
CA ILE A 587 -63.88 -8.48 -18.68
C ILE A 587 -63.87 -9.40 -17.44
N SER A 588 -64.09 -8.84 -16.26
CA SER A 588 -64.28 -9.57 -15.00
C SER A 588 -65.44 -8.93 -14.23
N HIS A 589 -66.17 -9.70 -13.43
CA HIS A 589 -67.41 -9.27 -12.77
C HIS A 589 -67.23 -8.77 -11.32
N SER A 590 -66.03 -8.86 -10.74
CA SER A 590 -65.76 -8.47 -9.34
C SER A 590 -65.51 -6.95 -9.19
N PRO A 591 -65.82 -6.32 -8.04
CA PRO A 591 -65.46 -4.93 -7.76
C PRO A 591 -63.95 -4.66 -7.86
N LEU A 592 -63.57 -3.54 -8.48
CA LEU A 592 -62.16 -3.26 -8.83
C LEU A 592 -61.22 -3.18 -7.60
N VAL A 593 -61.73 -2.71 -6.45
CA VAL A 593 -60.99 -2.65 -5.18
C VAL A 593 -60.68 -4.05 -4.62
N GLU A 594 -61.56 -5.04 -4.87
CA GLU A 594 -61.32 -6.42 -4.44
C GLU A 594 -60.30 -7.10 -5.35
N GLN A 595 -60.39 -6.87 -6.67
CA GLN A 595 -59.36 -7.30 -7.63
C GLN A 595 -57.99 -6.69 -7.28
N PHE A 596 -57.92 -5.41 -6.93
CA PHE A 596 -56.67 -4.77 -6.47
C PHE A 596 -56.11 -5.40 -5.20
N ARG A 597 -56.94 -5.73 -4.20
CA ARG A 597 -56.47 -6.40 -2.96
C ARG A 597 -55.91 -7.79 -3.23
N GLU A 598 -56.47 -8.54 -4.18
CA GLU A 598 -55.97 -9.84 -4.58
C GLU A 598 -54.63 -9.72 -5.35
N VAL A 599 -54.59 -8.87 -6.37
CA VAL A 599 -53.36 -8.57 -7.13
C VAL A 599 -52.26 -8.01 -6.23
N TRP A 600 -52.57 -7.13 -5.29
CA TRP A 600 -51.59 -6.51 -4.40
C TRP A 600 -50.92 -7.54 -3.47
N ARG A 601 -51.66 -8.51 -2.92
CA ARG A 601 -51.04 -9.65 -2.23
C ARG A 601 -50.11 -10.43 -3.15
N THR A 602 -50.54 -10.75 -4.37
CA THR A 602 -49.70 -11.48 -5.34
C THR A 602 -48.44 -10.70 -5.72
N VAL A 603 -48.50 -9.38 -5.82
CA VAL A 603 -47.33 -8.51 -6.05
C VAL A 603 -46.37 -8.54 -4.86
N VAL A 604 -46.89 -8.46 -3.63
CA VAL A 604 -46.08 -8.49 -2.39
C VAL A 604 -45.47 -9.88 -2.12
N ASP A 605 -46.22 -10.96 -2.33
CA ASP A 605 -45.80 -12.33 -2.00
C ASP A 605 -45.00 -13.01 -3.13
N ALA A 606 -45.20 -12.62 -4.40
CA ALA A 606 -44.63 -13.30 -5.57
C ALA A 606 -43.98 -12.38 -6.63
N GLY A 607 -43.98 -11.05 -6.45
CA GLY A 607 -43.18 -10.12 -7.26
C GLY A 607 -43.61 -9.93 -8.73
N HIS A 608 -44.80 -10.40 -9.12
CA HIS A 608 -45.27 -10.35 -10.51
C HIS A 608 -46.12 -9.11 -10.83
N LEU A 609 -45.56 -8.20 -11.64
CA LEU A 609 -46.21 -6.94 -12.07
C LEU A 609 -47.33 -6.99 -13.15
N PRO A 610 -47.40 -7.95 -14.11
CA PRO A 610 -48.19 -7.73 -15.34
C PRO A 610 -49.71 -7.64 -15.15
N THR A 611 -50.25 -8.06 -14.00
CA THR A 611 -51.69 -7.94 -13.70
C THR A 611 -52.13 -6.49 -13.40
N LEU A 612 -51.19 -5.60 -13.03
CA LEU A 612 -51.49 -4.21 -12.67
C LEU A 612 -51.86 -3.32 -13.87
N GLU A 613 -51.32 -3.60 -15.08
CA GLU A 613 -51.67 -2.85 -16.30
C GLU A 613 -53.18 -2.97 -16.62
N SER A 614 -53.76 -4.15 -16.36
CA SER A 614 -55.20 -4.39 -16.53
C SER A 614 -56.06 -3.60 -15.53
N LEU A 615 -55.56 -3.36 -14.31
CA LEU A 615 -56.23 -2.51 -13.32
C LEU A 615 -56.07 -1.02 -13.64
N LEU A 616 -54.91 -0.61 -14.17
CA LEU A 616 -54.67 0.76 -14.66
C LEU A 616 -55.63 1.12 -15.81
N LEU A 617 -55.81 0.22 -16.77
CA LEU A 617 -56.75 0.39 -17.89
C LEU A 617 -58.23 0.43 -17.45
N ALA A 618 -58.57 -0.23 -16.33
CA ALA A 618 -59.95 -0.32 -15.84
C ALA A 618 -60.34 0.77 -14.84
N GLY A 619 -59.42 1.21 -13.97
CA GLY A 619 -59.65 2.23 -12.94
C GLY A 619 -59.09 3.62 -13.27
N GLY A 620 -58.11 3.69 -14.18
CA GLY A 620 -57.38 4.92 -14.49
C GLY A 620 -56.31 5.28 -13.46
N ALA A 621 -55.37 6.13 -13.88
CA ALA A 621 -54.19 6.50 -13.09
C ALA A 621 -54.52 7.16 -11.74
N ALA A 622 -55.61 7.95 -11.67
CA ALA A 622 -56.06 8.60 -10.43
C ALA A 622 -56.46 7.58 -9.35
N TRP A 623 -57.30 6.61 -9.71
CA TRP A 623 -57.75 5.57 -8.78
C TRP A 623 -56.57 4.68 -8.35
N LEU A 624 -55.71 4.28 -9.29
CA LEU A 624 -54.55 3.44 -8.98
C LEU A 624 -53.55 4.17 -8.07
N ALA A 625 -53.24 5.44 -8.33
CA ALA A 625 -52.33 6.23 -7.49
C ALA A 625 -52.85 6.35 -6.05
N THR A 626 -54.14 6.61 -5.86
CA THR A 626 -54.77 6.64 -4.53
C THR A 626 -54.65 5.29 -3.82
N GLN A 627 -55.03 4.18 -4.48
CA GLN A 627 -54.98 2.85 -3.88
C GLN A 627 -53.55 2.39 -3.55
N LEU A 628 -52.55 2.74 -4.37
CA LEU A 628 -51.14 2.46 -4.10
C LEU A 628 -50.61 3.25 -2.89
N VAL A 629 -50.92 4.54 -2.78
CA VAL A 629 -50.47 5.37 -1.64
C VAL A 629 -51.20 5.01 -0.35
N GLU A 630 -52.47 4.56 -0.40
CA GLU A 630 -53.15 3.99 0.77
C GLU A 630 -52.41 2.78 1.34
N GLN A 631 -51.85 1.90 0.50
CA GLN A 631 -51.02 0.77 0.97
C GLN A 631 -49.67 1.22 1.55
N LEU A 632 -49.07 2.26 0.97
CA LEU A 632 -47.83 2.87 1.49
C LEU A 632 -48.04 3.47 2.90
N LEU A 633 -49.08 4.27 3.08
CA LEU A 633 -49.37 4.95 4.35
C LEU A 633 -49.89 4.00 5.44
N ALA A 634 -50.45 2.85 5.07
CA ALA A 634 -50.84 1.78 6.01
C ALA A 634 -49.64 1.04 6.65
N CYS A 635 -48.40 1.24 6.15
CA CYS A 635 -47.21 0.59 6.69
C CYS A 635 -46.79 1.18 8.05
N LYS A 636 -46.65 0.33 9.07
CA LYS A 636 -46.30 0.76 10.44
C LYS A 636 -44.79 0.87 10.75
N TYR A 637 -43.92 0.36 9.88
CA TYR A 637 -42.47 0.35 10.10
C TYR A 637 -41.72 0.94 8.91
N THR A 638 -40.74 1.80 9.16
CA THR A 638 -39.99 2.57 8.14
C THR A 638 -39.34 1.69 7.07
N ARG A 639 -38.81 0.52 7.46
CA ARG A 639 -38.20 -0.45 6.53
C ARG A 639 -39.21 -1.00 5.52
N ASP A 640 -40.41 -1.33 6.01
CA ASP A 640 -41.44 -1.96 5.21
C ASP A 640 -42.16 -0.91 4.36
N MET A 641 -42.35 0.30 4.90
CA MET A 641 -42.78 1.50 4.16
C MET A 641 -41.81 1.87 3.02
N SER A 642 -40.49 1.78 3.24
CA SER A 642 -39.50 2.03 2.18
C SER A 642 -39.59 1.01 1.05
N ARG A 643 -39.68 -0.28 1.38
CA ARG A 643 -39.87 -1.36 0.38
C ARG A 643 -41.18 -1.21 -0.39
N THR A 644 -42.26 -0.84 0.30
CA THR A 644 -43.54 -0.53 -0.36
C THR A 644 -43.42 0.68 -1.27
N MET A 645 -42.62 1.69 -0.92
CA MET A 645 -42.39 2.86 -1.78
C MET A 645 -41.69 2.47 -3.08
N ASP A 646 -40.66 1.62 -3.03
CA ASP A 646 -39.99 1.09 -4.22
C ASP A 646 -40.96 0.32 -5.14
N VAL A 647 -41.85 -0.51 -4.57
CA VAL A 647 -42.88 -1.27 -5.30
C VAL A 647 -43.97 -0.36 -5.88
N VAL A 648 -44.41 0.66 -5.14
CA VAL A 648 -45.37 1.68 -5.63
C VAL A 648 -44.75 2.49 -6.77
N PHE A 649 -43.49 2.89 -6.64
CA PHE A 649 -42.75 3.61 -7.68
C PHE A 649 -42.60 2.76 -8.95
N ALA A 650 -42.28 1.47 -8.83
CA ALA A 650 -42.26 0.53 -9.95
C ALA A 650 -43.64 0.32 -10.58
N ALA A 651 -44.71 0.23 -9.79
CA ALA A 651 -46.09 0.14 -10.30
C ALA A 651 -46.56 1.41 -11.02
N MET A 652 -46.08 2.59 -10.59
CA MET A 652 -46.35 3.86 -11.27
C MET A 652 -45.66 3.97 -12.64
N HIS A 653 -44.58 3.23 -12.89
CA HIS A 653 -43.92 3.25 -14.21
C HIS A 653 -44.76 2.65 -15.37
N LEU A 654 -45.94 2.06 -15.08
CA LEU A 654 -46.90 1.64 -16.09
C LEU A 654 -47.50 2.83 -16.89
N ASP A 655 -47.59 4.03 -16.30
CA ASP A 655 -47.98 5.28 -16.98
C ASP A 655 -47.47 6.49 -16.17
N ILE A 656 -46.14 6.60 -16.07
CA ILE A 656 -45.46 7.48 -15.11
C ILE A 656 -45.92 8.94 -15.18
N GLU A 657 -46.28 9.44 -16.37
CA GLU A 657 -46.82 10.80 -16.51
C GLU A 657 -48.17 10.95 -15.80
N LYS A 658 -49.15 10.09 -16.12
CA LYS A 658 -50.51 10.22 -15.55
C LYS A 658 -50.58 9.81 -14.09
N THR A 659 -49.78 8.83 -13.65
CA THR A 659 -49.72 8.49 -12.22
C THR A 659 -49.01 9.57 -11.41
N THR A 660 -48.06 10.31 -11.98
CA THR A 660 -47.42 11.46 -11.32
C THR A 660 -48.34 12.68 -11.26
N GLU A 661 -49.05 13.02 -12.36
CA GLU A 661 -50.10 14.07 -12.32
C GLU A 661 -51.16 13.72 -11.26
N ALA A 662 -51.58 12.45 -11.20
CA ALA A 662 -52.54 11.96 -10.22
C ALA A 662 -52.03 11.99 -8.76
N LEU A 663 -50.81 11.53 -8.50
CA LEU A 663 -50.19 11.55 -7.18
C LEU A 663 -50.19 12.98 -6.60
N LEU A 664 -49.78 13.96 -7.40
CA LEU A 664 -49.69 15.35 -6.97
C LEU A 664 -51.08 16.00 -6.82
N MET A 665 -51.99 15.83 -7.78
CA MET A 665 -53.29 16.53 -7.79
C MET A 665 -54.37 15.86 -6.93
N TYR A 666 -54.43 14.52 -6.87
CA TYR A 666 -55.53 13.78 -6.23
C TYR A 666 -55.15 13.09 -4.92
N VAL A 667 -53.85 13.03 -4.58
CA VAL A 667 -53.39 12.46 -3.30
C VAL A 667 -52.71 13.54 -2.44
N VAL A 668 -51.60 14.13 -2.89
CA VAL A 668 -50.81 15.07 -2.08
C VAL A 668 -51.55 16.38 -1.80
N ALA A 669 -52.11 17.04 -2.82
CA ALA A 669 -52.82 18.31 -2.60
C ALA A 669 -54.03 18.18 -1.64
N PRO A 670 -54.91 17.16 -1.74
CA PRO A 670 -55.96 16.93 -0.75
C PRO A 670 -55.45 16.61 0.66
N LEU A 671 -54.29 15.97 0.82
CA LEU A 671 -53.69 15.72 2.12
C LEU A 671 -53.17 17.01 2.77
N MET A 672 -52.50 17.88 2.00
CA MET A 672 -52.04 19.18 2.50
C MET A 672 -53.19 20.14 2.86
N LEU A 673 -54.27 20.15 2.06
CA LEU A 673 -55.39 21.10 2.21
C LEU A 673 -56.39 20.75 3.33
N ARG A 674 -56.34 19.55 3.94
CA ARG A 674 -57.21 19.19 5.07
C ARG A 674 -56.92 20.10 6.27
N ARG A 675 -57.96 20.78 6.78
CA ARG A 675 -57.89 21.62 8.00
C ARG A 675 -58.08 20.82 9.30
N GLN A 676 -58.64 19.60 9.22
CA GLN A 676 -58.78 18.66 10.32
C GLN A 676 -58.67 17.22 9.78
N GLY A 677 -57.95 16.34 10.48
CA GLY A 677 -57.67 14.96 10.10
C GLY A 677 -56.38 14.46 10.76
N GLU A 678 -55.99 13.22 10.50
CA GLU A 678 -54.62 12.75 10.84
C GLU A 678 -53.62 13.42 9.90
N ASP A 679 -52.79 14.32 10.43
CA ASP A 679 -51.68 14.94 9.69
C ASP A 679 -50.56 13.93 9.41
N ILE A 680 -49.84 14.14 8.31
CA ILE A 680 -48.73 13.26 7.90
C ILE A 680 -47.51 13.56 8.78
N ASN A 681 -47.22 12.64 9.69
CA ASN A 681 -46.07 12.71 10.60
C ASN A 681 -44.84 11.96 10.04
N GLU A 682 -43.72 12.00 10.75
CA GLU A 682 -42.56 11.15 10.47
C GLU A 682 -42.83 9.69 10.89
N PRO A 683 -42.41 8.67 10.10
CA PRO A 683 -41.62 8.76 8.87
C PRO A 683 -42.44 8.87 7.57
N GLN A 684 -43.78 8.91 7.64
CA GLN A 684 -44.65 8.95 6.45
C GLN A 684 -44.38 10.18 5.57
N SER A 685 -44.11 11.34 6.18
CA SER A 685 -43.78 12.60 5.50
C SER A 685 -42.57 12.42 4.59
N LEU A 686 -41.42 12.03 5.15
CA LEU A 686 -40.19 11.83 4.39
C LEU A 686 -40.33 10.80 3.25
N VAL A 687 -41.02 9.68 3.48
CA VAL A 687 -41.17 8.63 2.45
C VAL A 687 -42.11 9.07 1.33
N LEU A 688 -43.21 9.77 1.63
CA LEU A 688 -44.09 10.34 0.61
C LEU A 688 -43.39 11.46 -0.17
N ALA A 689 -42.60 12.31 0.49
CA ALA A 689 -41.81 13.35 -0.17
C ALA A 689 -40.80 12.74 -1.16
N ARG A 690 -40.10 11.67 -0.77
CA ARG A 690 -39.19 10.92 -1.66
C ARG A 690 -39.90 10.31 -2.87
N LEU A 691 -41.06 9.67 -2.68
CA LEU A 691 -41.86 9.12 -3.79
C LEU A 691 -42.24 10.24 -4.78
N CYS A 692 -42.71 11.39 -4.28
CA CYS A 692 -43.09 12.52 -5.13
C CYS A 692 -41.90 13.07 -5.92
N VAL A 693 -40.73 13.26 -5.28
CA VAL A 693 -39.50 13.73 -5.95
C VAL A 693 -39.04 12.73 -7.02
N TYR A 694 -39.03 11.43 -6.72
CA TYR A 694 -38.62 10.39 -7.66
C TYR A 694 -39.58 10.31 -8.87
N CYS A 695 -40.89 10.32 -8.63
CA CYS A 695 -41.90 10.36 -9.70
C CYS A 695 -41.78 11.61 -10.58
N ILE A 696 -41.53 12.80 -9.99
CA ILE A 696 -41.30 14.05 -10.74
C ILE A 696 -40.06 13.93 -11.63
N ILE A 697 -38.94 13.41 -11.12
CA ILE A 697 -37.71 13.25 -11.91
C ILE A 697 -37.94 12.27 -13.07
N SER A 698 -38.52 11.09 -12.82
CA SER A 698 -38.82 10.09 -13.87
C SER A 698 -39.82 10.59 -14.92
N CYS A 699 -40.79 11.42 -14.53
CA CYS A 699 -41.75 12.06 -15.44
C CYS A 699 -41.07 13.12 -16.34
N LEU A 700 -40.14 13.91 -15.80
CA LEU A 700 -39.34 14.86 -16.59
C LEU A 700 -38.38 14.14 -17.55
N GLU A 701 -37.84 12.98 -17.16
CA GLU A 701 -36.96 12.17 -18.00
C GLU A 701 -37.71 11.46 -19.13
N THR A 702 -38.89 10.88 -18.87
CA THR A 702 -39.71 10.25 -19.93
C THR A 702 -40.23 11.26 -20.96
N ARG A 703 -40.59 12.48 -20.54
CA ARG A 703 -40.94 13.58 -21.47
C ARG A 703 -39.78 14.00 -22.36
N SER A 704 -38.54 13.85 -21.89
CA SER A 704 -37.34 14.18 -22.66
C SER A 704 -37.06 13.19 -23.80
N GLY A 705 -37.70 12.01 -23.82
CA GLY A 705 -37.46 10.94 -24.80
C GLY A 705 -38.50 10.76 -25.92
N ASN A 706 -39.65 11.43 -25.87
CA ASN A 706 -40.85 10.99 -26.63
C ASN A 706 -41.42 12.00 -27.65
N VAL A 707 -40.63 12.99 -28.09
CA VAL A 707 -41.08 14.06 -29.02
C VAL A 707 -41.35 13.55 -30.46
N SER A 708 -40.78 12.41 -30.85
CA SER A 708 -40.82 11.89 -32.23
C SER A 708 -42.11 11.14 -32.60
N SER A 709 -42.92 10.69 -31.64
CA SER A 709 -44.06 9.79 -31.90
C SER A 709 -45.40 10.50 -32.19
N ALA A 710 -45.57 11.75 -31.72
CA ALA A 710 -46.83 12.50 -31.85
C ALA A 710 -47.08 13.10 -33.25
N LEU A 711 -46.02 13.44 -33.99
CA LEU A 711 -46.10 14.24 -35.23
C LEU A 711 -46.81 13.54 -36.40
N THR A 712 -46.93 12.21 -36.39
CA THR A 712 -47.57 11.44 -37.47
C THR A 712 -49.10 11.61 -37.49
N ALA A 713 -49.73 11.97 -36.36
CA ALA A 713 -51.19 12.14 -36.27
C ALA A 713 -51.69 13.53 -36.68
N MET A 714 -50.82 14.55 -36.69
CA MET A 714 -51.24 15.96 -36.73
C MET A 714 -51.09 16.67 -38.09
N LYS A 715 -50.84 15.94 -39.19
CA LYS A 715 -50.68 16.52 -40.54
C LYS A 715 -51.97 17.08 -41.18
N LYS A 716 -52.99 17.44 -40.37
CA LYS A 716 -54.29 17.96 -40.83
C LYS A 716 -55.04 18.86 -39.82
N ARG A 717 -54.38 19.84 -39.21
CA ARG A 717 -55.03 21.07 -38.66
C ARG A 717 -54.09 22.28 -38.78
N SER A 718 -54.68 23.48 -38.73
CA SER A 718 -54.00 24.75 -39.05
C SER A 718 -53.25 25.35 -37.86
N ARG A 719 -52.15 26.06 -38.14
CA ARG A 719 -51.41 26.91 -37.19
C ARG A 719 -52.34 27.97 -36.56
N SER A 720 -52.73 27.79 -35.30
CA SER A 720 -53.25 28.87 -34.42
C SER A 720 -53.48 28.51 -32.95
N HIS A 721 -53.35 27.24 -32.51
CA HIS A 721 -53.75 26.83 -31.15
C HIS A 721 -52.59 26.51 -30.17
N ASP A 722 -51.37 26.32 -30.66
CA ASP A 722 -50.30 25.68 -29.88
C ASP A 722 -49.79 26.53 -28.68
N GLU A 723 -50.07 27.85 -28.69
CA GLU A 723 -49.74 28.76 -27.58
C GLU A 723 -50.74 28.67 -26.40
N GLU A 724 -52.00 28.26 -26.64
CA GLU A 724 -53.02 28.14 -25.58
C GLU A 724 -52.81 26.89 -24.72
N GLU A 725 -52.41 25.77 -25.31
CA GLU A 725 -52.32 24.48 -24.60
C GLU A 725 -51.12 24.43 -23.63
N LEU A 726 -50.02 25.10 -23.97
CA LEU A 726 -48.89 25.26 -23.05
C LEU A 726 -49.25 26.19 -21.88
N ALA A 727 -50.01 27.27 -22.14
CA ALA A 727 -50.53 28.16 -21.11
C ALA A 727 -51.54 27.47 -20.19
N ALA A 728 -52.43 26.62 -20.73
CA ALA A 728 -53.41 25.86 -19.96
C ALA A 728 -52.76 24.86 -18.98
N ASN A 729 -51.68 24.19 -19.40
CA ASN A 729 -50.92 23.30 -18.52
C ASN A 729 -50.11 24.07 -17.47
N ALA A 730 -49.55 25.24 -17.80
CA ALA A 730 -48.96 26.15 -16.81
C ALA A 730 -50.00 26.70 -15.80
N ALA A 731 -51.27 26.88 -16.23
CA ALA A 731 -52.38 27.26 -15.36
C ALA A 731 -52.82 26.13 -14.42
N LYS A 732 -52.79 24.86 -14.86
CA LYS A 732 -53.01 23.70 -13.97
C LYS A 732 -51.98 23.63 -12.83
N VAL A 733 -50.69 23.85 -13.12
CA VAL A 733 -49.64 23.85 -12.08
C VAL A 733 -49.81 25.05 -11.14
N ARG A 734 -50.16 26.23 -11.67
CA ARG A 734 -50.57 27.38 -10.84
C ARG A 734 -51.79 27.08 -9.97
N LYS A 735 -52.69 26.19 -10.39
CA LYS A 735 -53.83 25.71 -9.57
C LYS A 735 -53.45 24.81 -8.38
N VAL A 736 -52.23 24.26 -8.36
CA VAL A 736 -51.68 23.53 -7.20
C VAL A 736 -51.00 24.48 -6.20
N ILE A 737 -50.45 25.60 -6.69
CA ILE A 737 -49.75 26.61 -5.86
C ILE A 737 -50.68 27.74 -5.41
N GLY A 738 -51.82 27.93 -6.07
CA GLY A 738 -52.87 28.87 -5.71
C GLY A 738 -52.69 30.25 -6.32
N ASP A 739 -53.34 30.51 -7.45
CA ASP A 739 -53.63 31.86 -7.92
C ASP A 739 -55.08 31.89 -8.41
N GLY A 740 -55.96 32.48 -7.60
CA GLY A 740 -57.38 32.62 -7.85
C GLY A 740 -57.75 34.09 -7.72
N SER A 741 -57.95 34.75 -8.85
CA SER A 741 -58.11 36.20 -8.91
C SER A 741 -59.50 36.65 -8.44
N ASP A 742 -59.65 36.86 -7.13
CA ASP A 742 -60.63 37.82 -6.59
C ASP A 742 -60.15 38.40 -5.24
N ASN A 743 -60.03 39.72 -5.22
CA ASN A 743 -59.85 40.67 -4.09
C ASN A 743 -59.25 40.21 -2.74
N SER A 744 -58.21 40.95 -2.33
CA SER A 744 -57.73 41.19 -0.94
C SER A 744 -57.20 40.02 -0.09
N SER A 745 -55.87 39.99 0.05
CA SER A 745 -55.13 39.77 1.32
C SER A 745 -55.58 38.62 2.23
N ASP A 746 -55.17 37.38 1.96
CA ASP A 746 -55.26 36.29 2.95
C ASP A 746 -54.23 35.13 2.76
N PHE A 747 -52.94 35.48 2.51
CA PHE A 747 -51.83 34.51 2.52
C PHE A 747 -50.68 34.93 3.47
N THR A 748 -50.99 35.74 4.48
CA THR A 748 -50.05 36.15 5.53
C THR A 748 -50.16 35.32 6.80
N ASP A 749 -51.34 34.73 7.08
CA ASP A 749 -51.71 34.28 8.42
C ASP A 749 -51.85 32.75 8.58
N THR A 750 -51.47 31.94 7.57
CA THR A 750 -51.17 30.52 7.80
C THR A 750 -49.78 30.38 8.43
N ALA A 751 -49.71 30.52 9.76
CA ALA A 751 -48.48 30.40 10.51
C ALA A 751 -47.83 29.00 10.33
N PHE A 752 -46.61 28.96 9.79
CA PHE A 752 -45.77 27.76 9.73
C PHE A 752 -45.27 27.28 11.12
N VAL A 753 -45.54 28.09 12.15
CA VAL A 753 -45.00 28.03 13.52
C VAL A 753 -46.18 27.94 14.50
N SER A 754 -46.18 26.93 15.38
CA SER A 754 -47.21 26.72 16.38
C SER A 754 -46.59 26.48 17.76
N GLY A 755 -46.08 27.55 18.36
CA GLY A 755 -45.10 27.47 19.46
C GLY A 755 -43.68 27.33 18.92
N ASP A 756 -42.76 26.79 19.70
CA ASP A 756 -41.35 26.60 19.29
C ASP A 756 -41.14 25.42 18.33
N GLU A 757 -42.21 24.72 17.91
CA GLU A 757 -42.16 23.59 16.99
C GLU A 757 -42.74 23.90 15.60
N LEU A 758 -42.10 23.33 14.57
CA LEU A 758 -42.53 23.38 13.17
C LEU A 758 -43.75 22.48 12.95
N SER A 759 -44.77 23.00 12.27
CA SER A 759 -45.92 22.17 11.87
C SER A 759 -45.50 21.02 10.94
N PRO A 760 -46.15 19.83 10.98
CA PRO A 760 -45.79 18.69 10.12
C PRO A 760 -45.81 19.04 8.61
N LYS A 761 -46.68 19.97 8.21
CA LYS A 761 -46.77 20.49 6.84
C LYS A 761 -45.55 21.33 6.45
N ALA A 762 -44.99 22.10 7.38
CA ALA A 762 -43.71 22.80 7.19
C ALA A 762 -42.55 21.81 7.01
N VAL A 763 -42.53 20.74 7.82
CA VAL A 763 -41.53 19.66 7.73
C VAL A 763 -41.60 18.95 6.37
N PHE A 764 -42.79 18.55 5.91
CA PHE A 764 -42.99 17.94 4.60
C PHE A 764 -42.50 18.85 3.46
N VAL A 765 -42.85 20.14 3.49
CA VAL A 765 -42.42 21.12 2.47
C VAL A 765 -40.91 21.30 2.47
N TYR A 766 -40.27 21.40 3.65
CA TYR A 766 -38.82 21.50 3.77
C TYR A 766 -38.11 20.24 3.23
N GLN A 767 -38.58 19.04 3.61
CA GLN A 767 -38.04 17.77 3.13
C GLN A 767 -38.20 17.63 1.62
N PHE A 768 -39.38 17.93 1.08
CA PHE A 768 -39.67 17.86 -0.34
C PHE A 768 -38.77 18.79 -1.15
N ILE A 769 -38.63 20.06 -0.75
CA ILE A 769 -37.74 21.02 -1.43
C ILE A 769 -36.27 20.58 -1.32
N SER A 770 -35.82 20.13 -0.15
CA SER A 770 -34.43 19.70 0.06
C SER A 770 -34.09 18.48 -0.80
N LEU A 771 -34.94 17.45 -0.78
CA LEU A 771 -34.77 16.25 -1.61
C LEU A 771 -34.86 16.56 -3.11
N LEU A 772 -35.72 17.50 -3.53
CA LEU A 772 -35.82 17.95 -4.91
C LEU A 772 -34.51 18.62 -5.36
N VAL A 773 -33.91 19.47 -4.52
CA VAL A 773 -32.62 20.15 -4.77
C VAL A 773 -31.43 19.18 -4.71
N GLU A 774 -31.45 18.19 -3.82
CA GLU A 774 -30.38 17.22 -3.64
C GLU A 774 -30.37 16.14 -4.74
N CYS A 775 -31.52 15.51 -5.04
CA CYS A 775 -31.62 14.44 -6.03
C CYS A 775 -31.81 14.97 -7.47
N GLY A 776 -32.43 16.13 -7.65
CA GLY A 776 -32.83 16.62 -8.96
C GLY A 776 -31.69 17.18 -9.83
N GLY A 777 -30.74 17.91 -9.23
CA GLY A 777 -29.74 18.67 -9.97
C GLY A 777 -30.38 19.77 -10.84
N GLU A 778 -29.84 20.04 -12.03
CA GLU A 778 -30.46 21.03 -12.94
C GLU A 778 -31.83 20.58 -13.51
N ARG A 779 -32.13 19.27 -13.53
CA ARG A 779 -33.38 18.72 -14.10
C ARG A 779 -34.64 19.31 -13.46
N VAL A 780 -34.56 19.69 -12.18
CA VAL A 780 -35.68 20.28 -11.42
C VAL A 780 -35.72 21.81 -11.48
N ALA A 781 -34.79 22.48 -12.15
CA ALA A 781 -34.77 23.93 -12.26
C ALA A 781 -36.09 24.54 -12.83
N PRO A 782 -36.82 23.90 -13.77
CA PRO A 782 -38.16 24.35 -14.17
C PRO A 782 -39.20 24.30 -13.04
N VAL A 783 -39.07 23.37 -12.09
CA VAL A 783 -39.95 23.21 -10.93
C VAL A 783 -39.57 24.20 -9.83
N LEU A 784 -38.27 24.35 -9.53
CA LEU A 784 -37.75 25.30 -8.55
C LEU A 784 -38.09 26.76 -8.91
N ARG A 785 -38.11 27.10 -10.21
CA ARG A 785 -38.55 28.42 -10.71
C ARG A 785 -40.03 28.75 -10.48
N LEU A 786 -40.85 27.78 -10.04
CA LEU A 786 -42.27 27.98 -9.70
C LEU A 786 -42.49 28.13 -8.18
N LEU A 787 -41.45 28.04 -7.36
CA LEU A 787 -41.54 28.26 -5.91
C LEU A 787 -41.67 29.76 -5.60
N PRO A 788 -42.61 30.19 -4.73
CA PRO A 788 -42.70 31.58 -4.28
C PRO A 788 -41.44 32.03 -3.53
N THR A 789 -40.87 33.18 -3.89
CA THR A 789 -39.68 33.75 -3.23
C THR A 789 -39.93 34.10 -1.76
N SER A 790 -41.18 34.38 -1.37
CA SER A 790 -41.59 34.57 0.03
C SER A 790 -41.44 33.30 0.87
N LEU A 791 -41.72 32.12 0.31
CA LEU A 791 -41.63 30.83 1.01
C LEU A 791 -40.18 30.52 1.39
N VAL A 792 -39.24 30.78 0.48
CA VAL A 792 -37.80 30.61 0.74
C VAL A 792 -37.33 31.51 1.88
N GLN A 793 -37.75 32.79 1.88
CA GLN A 793 -37.40 33.73 2.95
C GLN A 793 -38.06 33.42 4.29
N GLN A 794 -39.24 32.79 4.31
CA GLN A 794 -39.88 32.31 5.54
C GLN A 794 -39.16 31.07 6.10
N LEU A 795 -38.84 30.08 5.26
CA LEU A 795 -38.07 28.90 5.66
C LEU A 795 -36.70 29.29 6.24
N LEU A 796 -35.96 30.19 5.58
CA LEU A 796 -34.67 30.71 6.06
C LEU A 796 -34.77 31.49 7.39
N LYS A 797 -35.94 32.04 7.73
CA LYS A 797 -36.16 32.75 9.01
C LYS A 797 -36.55 31.86 10.17
N VAL A 798 -37.15 30.70 9.91
CA VAL A 798 -37.59 29.75 10.97
C VAL A 798 -36.49 28.72 11.27
N LEU A 799 -35.71 28.32 10.27
CA LEU A 799 -34.68 27.29 10.37
C LEU A 799 -33.31 27.84 10.84
N VAL A 800 -33.29 28.63 11.93
CA VAL A 800 -32.05 29.20 12.49
C VAL A 800 -31.33 28.18 13.40
N THR A 801 -30.92 27.07 12.80
CA THR A 801 -30.05 26.04 13.38
C THR A 801 -28.99 25.60 12.36
N ASP A 802 -27.92 24.95 12.81
CA ASP A 802 -26.66 24.83 12.06
C ASP A 802 -26.72 24.02 10.74
N ASP A 803 -27.80 23.28 10.48
CA ASP A 803 -27.94 22.40 9.32
C ASP A 803 -28.17 23.11 7.96
N ILE A 804 -28.33 24.44 7.91
CA ILE A 804 -28.39 25.17 6.62
C ILE A 804 -26.99 25.25 5.98
N ARG A 805 -26.68 24.19 5.23
CA ARG A 805 -25.49 24.04 4.41
C ARG A 805 -25.48 25.04 3.26
N VAL A 806 -24.31 25.61 2.96
CA VAL A 806 -24.05 26.53 1.84
C VAL A 806 -24.55 25.96 0.50
N GLY A 807 -24.50 24.64 0.33
CA GLY A 807 -24.97 23.91 -0.85
C GLY A 807 -26.49 23.87 -1.06
N LEU A 808 -27.31 24.35 -0.10
CA LEU A 808 -28.76 24.51 -0.24
C LEU A 808 -29.10 25.93 -0.73
N ILE A 809 -28.60 26.97 -0.03
CA ILE A 809 -28.80 28.39 -0.41
C ILE A 809 -28.34 28.66 -1.85
N SER A 810 -27.18 28.14 -2.22
CA SER A 810 -26.61 28.28 -3.57
C SER A 810 -27.39 27.58 -4.70
N ARG A 811 -28.34 26.69 -4.37
CA ARG A 811 -29.24 26.02 -5.33
C ARG A 811 -30.70 26.51 -5.26
N LEU A 812 -31.07 27.28 -4.23
CA LEU A 812 -32.39 27.93 -4.12
C LEU A 812 -32.49 29.22 -4.94
N TYR A 813 -31.38 29.91 -5.21
CA TYR A 813 -31.33 31.14 -6.01
C TYR A 813 -30.68 30.89 -7.38
N ASP A 814 -31.28 31.41 -8.47
CA ASP A 814 -30.68 31.31 -9.82
C ASP A 814 -29.53 32.31 -9.98
N LEU A 815 -28.32 31.88 -9.60
CA LEU A 815 -27.08 32.66 -9.63
C LEU A 815 -26.65 33.13 -11.04
N ARG A 816 -27.35 32.71 -12.11
CA ARG A 816 -27.14 33.25 -13.46
C ARG A 816 -27.78 34.63 -13.64
N VAL A 817 -28.81 34.96 -12.86
CA VAL A 817 -29.52 36.24 -12.91
C VAL A 817 -28.90 37.23 -11.91
N GLN A 818 -28.79 38.52 -12.27
CA GLN A 818 -28.18 39.53 -11.40
C GLN A 818 -28.92 39.70 -10.06
N THR A 819 -30.26 39.67 -10.08
CA THR A 819 -31.08 39.72 -8.86
C THR A 819 -30.88 38.48 -7.99
N GLY A 820 -30.83 37.29 -8.59
CA GLY A 820 -30.51 36.04 -7.89
C GLY A 820 -29.14 36.07 -7.20
N ARG A 821 -28.12 36.63 -7.88
CA ARG A 821 -26.81 36.90 -7.26
C ARG A 821 -26.90 37.91 -6.13
N GLN A 822 -27.63 39.02 -6.30
CA GLN A 822 -27.75 40.05 -5.26
C GLN A 822 -28.45 39.55 -4.00
N SER A 823 -29.54 38.76 -4.13
CA SER A 823 -30.21 38.12 -3.00
C SER A 823 -29.31 37.09 -2.31
N ALA A 824 -28.70 36.18 -3.07
CA ALA A 824 -27.79 35.18 -2.50
C ALA A 824 -26.58 35.84 -1.80
N VAL A 825 -25.99 36.88 -2.38
CA VAL A 825 -24.87 37.63 -1.80
C VAL A 825 -25.28 38.37 -0.53
N ALA A 826 -26.50 38.93 -0.45
CA ALA A 826 -27.00 39.55 0.77
C ALA A 826 -27.16 38.52 1.92
N ASP A 827 -27.75 37.36 1.63
CA ASP A 827 -27.92 36.27 2.60
C ASP A 827 -26.56 35.67 3.01
N PHE A 828 -25.59 35.57 2.09
CA PHE A 828 -24.23 35.14 2.40
C PHE A 828 -23.43 36.17 3.22
N PHE A 829 -23.53 37.47 2.92
CA PHE A 829 -22.75 38.49 3.64
C PHE A 829 -23.11 38.57 5.12
N ASN A 830 -24.40 38.45 5.45
CA ASN A 830 -24.88 38.36 6.84
C ASN A 830 -24.29 37.17 7.62
N LYS A 831 -23.76 36.13 6.95
CA LYS A 831 -23.09 34.97 7.55
C LYS A 831 -21.56 35.04 7.49
N ILE A 832 -20.98 35.95 6.68
CA ILE A 832 -19.52 36.07 6.46
C ILE A 832 -18.89 37.19 7.30
N SER A 833 -19.63 38.28 7.58
CA SER A 833 -19.13 39.44 8.34
C SER A 833 -18.79 39.16 9.83
N THR A 834 -18.89 37.91 10.27
CA THR A 834 -18.60 37.42 11.62
C THR A 834 -17.38 36.50 11.71
N MET A 835 -16.72 36.12 10.59
CA MET A 835 -15.75 35.02 10.56
C MET A 835 -14.30 35.39 10.17
N SER A 836 -13.93 36.67 10.07
CA SER A 836 -12.60 37.09 9.60
C SER A 836 -11.55 37.22 10.72
N THR A 837 -11.21 36.11 11.40
CA THR A 837 -10.05 36.01 12.29
C THR A 837 -9.28 34.71 12.06
N GLU A 838 -7.96 34.75 12.22
CA GLU A 838 -7.11 33.55 12.22
C GLU A 838 -7.45 32.64 13.43
N PRO A 839 -7.49 31.30 13.29
CA PRO A 839 -7.87 30.43 14.40
C PRO A 839 -6.89 30.53 15.58
N ALA A 840 -7.34 31.13 16.69
CA ALA A 840 -6.51 31.36 17.88
C ALA A 840 -5.82 30.09 18.37
N VAL A 841 -6.53 28.95 18.40
CA VAL A 841 -5.99 27.64 18.80
C VAL A 841 -4.78 27.22 17.94
N ALA A 842 -4.81 27.46 16.63
CA ALA A 842 -3.70 27.15 15.74
C ALA A 842 -2.54 28.15 15.94
N LYS A 843 -2.84 29.42 16.16
CA LYS A 843 -1.86 30.47 16.44
C LYS A 843 -1.12 30.23 17.76
N ASP A 844 -1.84 29.90 18.82
CA ASP A 844 -1.30 29.65 20.16
C ASP A 844 -0.51 28.34 20.23
N ALA A 845 -0.88 27.33 19.42
CA ALA A 845 -0.13 26.09 19.28
C ALA A 845 1.18 26.28 18.49
N VAL A 846 1.14 26.95 17.34
CA VAL A 846 2.29 27.08 16.42
C VAL A 846 3.24 28.21 16.82
N LEU A 847 2.72 29.32 17.36
CA LEU A 847 3.51 30.50 17.78
C LEU A 847 3.71 30.55 19.31
N LYS A 848 3.60 29.40 19.99
CA LYS A 848 3.89 29.27 21.41
C LYS A 848 5.29 29.82 21.70
N ARG A 849 5.38 30.84 22.55
CA ARG A 849 6.66 31.41 22.97
C ARG A 849 7.45 30.37 23.77
N SER A 850 8.70 30.14 23.37
CA SER A 850 9.66 29.35 24.15
C SER A 850 10.11 30.12 25.39
N GLU A 851 10.41 29.39 26.46
CA GLU A 851 11.20 29.93 27.56
C GLU A 851 12.65 30.20 27.10
N ALA A 852 13.38 31.01 27.85
CA ALA A 852 14.81 31.22 27.60
C ALA A 852 15.60 29.98 28.04
N LEU A 853 16.47 29.46 27.18
CA LEU A 853 17.41 28.41 27.57
C LEU A 853 18.44 28.99 28.57
N PRO A 854 18.94 28.19 29.53
CA PRO A 854 20.00 28.63 30.44
C PRO A 854 21.23 29.14 29.68
N GLU A 855 21.85 30.23 30.15
CA GLU A 855 22.98 30.88 29.44
C GLU A 855 24.18 29.95 29.18
N ALA A 856 24.37 28.94 30.04
CA ALA A 856 25.42 27.92 29.90
C ALA A 856 25.09 26.80 28.87
N THR A 857 23.96 26.88 28.16
CA THR A 857 23.57 25.87 27.16
C THR A 857 24.45 26.00 25.91
N PRO A 858 25.23 24.98 25.53
CA PRO A 858 26.10 25.06 24.36
C PRO A 858 25.28 25.15 23.06
N GLN A 859 25.63 26.12 22.20
CA GLN A 859 25.03 26.25 20.88
C GLN A 859 25.61 25.20 19.92
N VAL A 860 24.78 24.69 19.01
CA VAL A 860 25.22 23.74 17.98
C VAL A 860 26.10 24.47 16.96
N ARG A 861 27.38 24.09 16.90
CA ARG A 861 28.37 24.62 15.96
C ARG A 861 29.40 23.55 15.60
N GLY A 862 29.46 23.20 14.32
CA GLY A 862 30.53 22.37 13.76
C GLY A 862 31.82 23.17 13.51
N TYR A 863 32.90 22.47 13.18
CA TYR A 863 34.16 23.09 12.80
C TYR A 863 34.02 23.89 11.50
N ASP A 864 34.56 25.12 11.49
CA ASP A 864 34.56 25.98 10.33
C ASP A 864 35.84 25.77 9.52
N PHE A 865 35.74 25.11 8.37
CA PHE A 865 36.88 24.88 7.47
C PHE A 865 37.42 26.16 6.81
N ASN A 866 36.78 27.33 7.00
CA ASN A 866 37.41 28.62 6.70
C ASN A 866 38.58 28.93 7.66
N GLU A 867 38.65 28.30 8.84
CA GLU A 867 39.83 28.30 9.72
C GLU A 867 40.96 27.36 9.22
N GLY A 868 40.77 26.69 8.08
CA GLY A 868 41.73 25.75 7.49
C GLY A 868 41.44 24.29 7.82
N VAL A 869 42.49 23.46 7.87
CA VAL A 869 42.39 22.03 8.20
C VAL A 869 43.19 21.75 9.47
N ASN A 870 42.50 21.78 10.61
CA ASN A 870 43.07 21.44 11.92
C ASN A 870 42.25 20.33 12.58
N TYR A 871 42.78 19.10 12.57
CA TYR A 871 42.09 17.93 13.11
C TYR A 871 41.83 18.01 14.62
N ASN A 872 42.70 18.67 15.40
CA ASN A 872 42.45 18.88 16.83
C ASN A 872 41.20 19.75 17.03
N LYS A 873 41.17 20.94 16.41
CA LYS A 873 40.00 21.84 16.48
C LYS A 873 38.72 21.18 15.95
N LEU A 874 38.82 20.30 14.95
CA LEU A 874 37.70 19.51 14.44
C LEU A 874 37.14 18.57 15.53
N PHE A 875 37.99 17.82 16.24
CA PHE A 875 37.54 16.92 17.31
C PHE A 875 37.16 17.67 18.61
N GLU A 876 37.70 18.87 18.85
CA GLU A 876 37.24 19.76 19.90
C GLU A 876 35.82 20.29 19.62
N SER A 877 35.49 20.63 18.37
CA SER A 877 34.13 21.08 17.98
C SER A 877 33.09 19.96 18.04
N TYR A 878 33.49 18.69 18.00
CA TYR A 878 32.56 17.56 17.91
C TYR A 878 31.56 17.52 19.06
N VAL A 879 31.95 17.96 20.28
CA VAL A 879 31.05 18.10 21.43
C VAL A 879 29.82 18.95 21.10
N ASN A 880 30.00 20.02 20.31
CA ASN A 880 28.95 20.96 19.92
C ASN A 880 28.37 20.65 18.52
N SER A 881 28.76 19.54 17.88
CA SER A 881 28.36 19.21 16.50
C SER A 881 27.11 18.32 16.40
N GLY A 882 26.64 17.76 17.52
CA GLY A 882 25.40 16.98 17.61
C GLY A 882 25.56 15.46 17.41
N PHE A 883 24.49 14.73 17.71
CA PHE A 883 24.36 13.28 17.54
C PHE A 883 25.60 12.49 18.06
N GLN A 884 26.11 11.53 17.27
CA GLN A 884 27.28 10.73 17.67
C GLN A 884 28.61 11.49 17.64
N ALA A 885 28.69 12.66 16.97
CA ALA A 885 29.86 13.53 17.08
C ALA A 885 29.97 14.09 18.51
N THR A 886 28.85 14.55 19.09
CA THR A 886 28.81 14.95 20.51
C THR A 886 29.25 13.81 21.43
N ASN A 887 28.77 12.58 21.21
CA ASN A 887 29.20 11.43 22.02
C ASN A 887 30.69 11.09 21.85
N LEU A 888 31.26 11.25 20.65
CA LEU A 888 32.69 11.06 20.42
C LEU A 888 33.53 12.12 21.14
N GLY A 889 33.15 13.40 21.07
CA GLY A 889 33.82 14.48 21.81
C GLY A 889 33.70 14.32 23.34
N LEU A 890 32.54 13.87 23.83
CA LEU A 890 32.34 13.56 25.26
C LEU A 890 33.17 12.36 25.72
N ALA A 891 33.31 11.32 24.89
CA ALA A 891 34.16 10.16 25.19
C ALA A 891 35.65 10.53 25.28
N ILE A 892 36.12 11.42 24.39
CA ILE A 892 37.49 11.98 24.45
C ILE A 892 37.70 12.74 25.76
N ARG A 893 36.73 13.58 26.18
CA ARG A 893 36.77 14.28 27.48
C ARG A 893 36.77 13.32 28.67
N GLU A 894 35.95 12.27 28.64
CA GLU A 894 35.83 11.31 29.75
C GLU A 894 37.07 10.42 29.91
N ILE A 895 37.69 10.01 28.79
CA ILE A 895 38.97 9.29 28.81
C ILE A 895 40.11 10.22 29.27
N ASN A 896 40.13 11.49 28.86
CA ASN A 896 41.12 12.43 29.39
C ASN A 896 40.94 12.67 30.91
N ARG A 897 39.71 12.79 31.43
CA ARG A 897 39.46 12.82 32.89
C ARG A 897 39.91 11.54 33.61
N MET A 898 39.73 10.38 32.98
CA MET A 898 40.22 9.09 33.49
C MET A 898 41.76 9.07 33.56
N LEU A 899 42.45 9.66 32.59
CA LEU A 899 43.92 9.82 32.58
C LEU A 899 44.41 10.87 33.59
N ASP A 900 43.73 12.02 33.71
CA ASP A 900 44.01 13.04 34.74
C ASP A 900 43.83 12.49 36.17
N CYS A 901 42.93 11.53 36.34
CA CYS A 901 42.79 10.75 37.57
C CYS A 901 43.93 9.71 37.72
N ARG A 902 44.34 9.06 36.63
CA ARG A 902 45.37 8.01 36.61
C ARG A 902 46.78 8.51 36.97
N ASP A 903 47.15 9.67 36.45
CA ASP A 903 48.50 10.24 36.57
C ASP A 903 48.78 10.86 37.94
N GLN A 904 47.74 11.08 38.74
CA GLN A 904 47.90 11.49 40.14
C GLN A 904 48.55 10.35 40.97
N PRO A 905 49.44 10.69 41.92
CA PRO A 905 50.05 9.70 42.80
C PRO A 905 49.00 8.99 43.67
N LEU A 906 49.33 7.74 44.05
CA LEU A 906 48.65 7.01 45.12
C LEU A 906 49.13 7.51 46.48
N GLU A 907 48.20 7.76 47.39
CA GLU A 907 48.52 8.15 48.76
C GLU A 907 49.14 6.97 49.56
N PRO A 908 49.92 7.21 50.64
CA PRO A 908 50.65 6.16 51.35
C PRO A 908 49.80 5.06 52.01
N ASP A 909 48.53 5.34 52.27
CA ASP A 909 47.49 4.43 52.76
C ASP A 909 46.77 3.68 51.62
N GLN A 910 46.74 4.27 50.43
CA GLN A 910 46.22 3.65 49.19
C GLN A 910 47.22 2.66 48.56
N LEU A 911 48.42 2.49 49.12
CA LEU A 911 49.36 1.45 48.71
C LEU A 911 49.04 0.14 49.44
N ASP A 912 48.40 -0.80 48.74
CA ASP A 912 48.19 -2.16 49.26
C ASP A 912 49.54 -2.91 49.33
N LYS A 913 50.09 -2.97 50.55
CA LYS A 913 51.34 -3.65 50.90
C LYS A 913 51.14 -5.14 51.19
N TYR A 914 49.90 -5.62 51.19
CA TYR A 914 49.53 -7.02 51.45
C TYR A 914 49.05 -7.75 50.18
N GLU A 915 48.88 -7.06 49.06
CA GLU A 915 48.76 -7.71 47.77
C GLU A 915 50.07 -8.42 47.40
N THR A 916 49.95 -9.71 47.09
CA THR A 916 51.07 -10.62 46.76
C THR A 916 50.98 -11.13 45.32
N ASP A 917 49.85 -10.92 44.65
CA ASP A 917 49.70 -11.20 43.22
C ASP A 917 50.01 -9.93 42.41
N ASP A 918 51.29 -9.77 42.03
CA ASP A 918 51.80 -8.58 41.34
C ASP A 918 51.06 -8.23 40.04
N PHE A 919 50.30 -9.16 39.44
CA PHE A 919 49.41 -8.92 38.29
C PHE A 919 48.25 -7.98 38.60
N ILE A 920 47.63 -8.10 39.78
CA ILE A 920 46.46 -7.30 40.19
C ILE A 920 46.82 -6.20 41.18
N ARG A 921 48.09 -6.11 41.57
CA ARG A 921 48.63 -5.09 42.45
C ARG A 921 48.49 -3.70 41.85
N ARG A 922 47.71 -2.84 42.52
CA ARG A 922 47.46 -1.43 42.21
C ARG A 922 48.76 -0.65 41.97
N ARG A 923 48.87 0.07 40.84
CA ARG A 923 50.07 0.85 40.45
C ARG A 923 49.78 2.32 40.12
N SER A 924 48.53 2.68 39.95
CA SER A 924 48.00 3.99 39.57
C SER A 924 46.75 4.30 40.40
N LYS A 925 46.34 5.57 40.45
CA LYS A 925 45.15 6.00 41.21
C LYS A 925 43.84 5.62 40.51
N CYS A 926 43.80 5.73 39.18
CA CYS A 926 42.76 5.10 38.36
C CYS A 926 43.27 3.78 37.75
N THR A 927 42.53 2.68 37.93
CA THR A 927 42.79 1.39 37.26
C THR A 927 41.96 1.31 35.98
N VAL A 928 42.62 1.25 34.83
CA VAL A 928 41.95 1.27 33.52
C VAL A 928 41.75 -0.15 32.97
N PHE A 929 40.48 -0.52 32.79
CA PHE A 929 40.04 -1.79 32.21
C PHE A 929 39.68 -1.58 30.73
N LEU A 930 40.47 -2.17 29.82
CA LEU A 930 40.19 -2.19 28.39
C LEU A 930 39.50 -3.50 27.99
N GLY A 931 38.33 -3.40 27.36
CA GLY A 931 37.63 -4.52 26.73
C GLY A 931 37.60 -4.39 25.22
N TYR A 932 37.92 -5.46 24.49
CA TYR A 932 37.70 -5.54 23.03
C TYR A 932 37.22 -6.92 22.57
N THR A 933 36.37 -6.96 21.54
CA THR A 933 35.92 -8.20 20.89
C THR A 933 36.94 -8.73 19.87
N SER A 934 36.89 -10.05 19.62
CA SER A 934 37.88 -10.78 18.79
C SER A 934 38.18 -10.13 17.43
N ASN A 935 37.14 -9.74 16.70
CA ASN A 935 37.23 -9.14 15.36
C ASN A 935 38.06 -7.85 15.30
N LEU A 936 38.25 -7.16 16.43
CA LEU A 936 39.05 -5.93 16.50
C LEU A 936 40.56 -6.24 16.46
N VAL A 937 40.98 -7.41 16.95
CA VAL A 937 42.36 -7.91 16.79
C VAL A 937 42.59 -8.49 15.38
N SER A 938 41.57 -9.08 14.75
CA SER A 938 41.64 -9.44 13.32
C SER A 938 41.81 -8.21 12.42
N SER A 939 41.20 -7.08 12.78
CA SER A 939 41.38 -5.78 12.09
C SER A 939 42.71 -5.09 12.40
N GLY A 940 42.93 -3.88 11.85
CA GLY A 940 44.07 -3.01 12.18
C GLY A 940 43.97 -2.28 13.53
N LEU A 941 42.93 -2.52 14.33
CA LEU A 941 42.88 -2.02 15.72
C LEU A 941 43.81 -2.79 16.66
N ARG A 942 44.33 -3.96 16.26
CA ARG A 942 45.41 -4.65 16.98
C ARG A 942 46.56 -3.71 17.27
N GLU A 943 47.02 -2.97 16.27
CA GLU A 943 48.17 -2.08 16.39
C GLU A 943 47.89 -0.90 17.34
N THR A 944 46.65 -0.40 17.38
CA THR A 944 46.15 0.59 18.34
C THR A 944 46.11 0.04 19.77
N ILE A 945 45.60 -1.18 19.97
CA ILE A 945 45.55 -1.86 21.28
C ILE A 945 46.96 -2.18 21.77
N ARG A 946 47.84 -2.64 20.87
CA ARG A 946 49.26 -2.93 21.11
C ARG A 946 50.02 -1.70 21.62
N PHE A 947 49.75 -0.51 21.06
CA PHE A 947 50.30 0.76 21.55
C PHE A 947 49.91 1.03 23.03
N LEU A 948 48.64 0.87 23.38
CA LEU A 948 48.17 1.05 24.77
C LEU A 948 48.82 0.06 25.75
N ALA A 949 49.05 -1.18 25.30
CA ALA A 949 49.74 -2.22 26.08
C ALA A 949 51.26 -1.96 26.19
N GLU A 950 51.92 -1.58 25.10
CA GLU A 950 53.37 -1.26 25.00
C GLU A 950 53.78 -0.12 25.93
N HIS A 951 53.00 0.97 25.93
CA HIS A 951 53.25 2.13 26.78
C HIS A 951 52.60 2.04 28.17
N ARG A 952 52.01 0.89 28.53
CA ARG A 952 51.40 0.61 29.85
C ARG A 952 50.38 1.68 30.28
N MET A 953 49.58 2.12 29.32
CA MET A 953 48.52 3.12 29.46
C MET A 953 47.23 2.54 30.05
N ILE A 954 47.07 1.23 29.93
CA ILE A 954 45.98 0.42 30.49
C ILE A 954 46.53 -0.53 31.55
N ASP A 955 45.69 -0.90 32.51
CA ASP A 955 46.09 -1.71 33.66
C ASP A 955 45.53 -3.13 33.61
N CYS A 956 44.42 -3.35 32.89
CA CYS A 956 43.78 -4.66 32.71
C CYS A 956 43.18 -4.79 31.30
N ILE A 957 43.26 -5.99 30.71
CA ILE A 957 42.60 -6.34 29.44
C ILE A 957 41.56 -7.45 29.69
N VAL A 958 40.40 -7.35 29.05
CA VAL A 958 39.47 -8.49 28.89
C VAL A 958 39.13 -8.68 27.40
N THR A 959 39.13 -9.93 26.93
CA THR A 959 38.76 -10.25 25.54
C THR A 959 38.10 -11.64 25.39
N THR A 960 38.03 -12.14 24.16
CA THR A 960 37.48 -13.43 23.72
C THR A 960 38.56 -14.24 22.99
N ALA A 961 38.42 -15.56 22.82
CA ALA A 961 39.52 -16.42 22.35
C ALA A 961 40.09 -16.00 20.99
N GLY A 962 39.24 -15.67 20.01
CA GLY A 962 39.66 -15.09 18.72
C GLY A 962 40.53 -13.83 18.87
N GLY A 963 40.29 -13.01 19.89
CA GLY A 963 41.12 -11.84 20.20
C GLY A 963 42.49 -12.21 20.74
N VAL A 964 42.59 -13.32 21.47
CA VAL A 964 43.85 -13.89 21.96
C VAL A 964 44.66 -14.47 20.80
N GLU A 965 44.07 -15.39 20.05
CA GLU A 965 44.79 -16.19 19.04
C GLU A 965 45.16 -15.38 17.80
N GLU A 966 44.30 -14.48 17.30
CA GLU A 966 44.61 -13.69 16.10
C GLU A 966 45.83 -12.75 16.30
N ASP A 967 46.14 -12.33 17.53
CA ASP A 967 47.36 -11.56 17.84
C ASP A 967 48.64 -12.38 17.66
N PHE A 968 48.64 -13.62 18.16
CA PHE A 968 49.74 -14.57 18.03
C PHE A 968 49.87 -15.07 16.59
N ILE A 969 48.75 -15.43 15.96
CA ILE A 969 48.69 -15.87 14.56
C ILE A 969 49.26 -14.82 13.62
N LYS A 970 48.97 -13.53 13.84
CA LYS A 970 49.53 -12.43 13.04
C LYS A 970 51.05 -12.27 13.12
N CYS A 971 51.70 -12.83 14.14
CA CYS A 971 53.17 -12.91 14.21
C CYS A 971 53.72 -14.06 13.34
N LEU A 972 52.91 -15.10 13.06
CA LEU A 972 53.29 -16.29 12.29
C LEU A 972 52.89 -16.19 10.80
N ALA A 973 51.80 -15.49 10.49
CA ALA A 973 51.29 -15.26 9.14
C ALA A 973 50.27 -14.08 9.09
N PRO A 974 50.26 -13.28 8.01
CA PRO A 974 49.38 -12.12 7.90
C PRO A 974 47.90 -12.47 7.64
N THR A 975 47.03 -11.56 8.08
CA THR A 975 45.63 -11.43 7.65
C THR A 975 45.56 -10.51 6.42
N PHE A 976 44.65 -10.77 5.47
CA PHE A 976 44.51 -9.99 4.23
C PHE A 976 43.16 -9.29 4.13
N MET A 977 43.08 -8.26 3.27
CA MET A 977 41.80 -7.64 2.88
C MET A 977 41.04 -8.52 1.89
N GLY A 978 39.71 -8.46 1.97
CA GLY A 978 38.74 -9.06 1.05
C GLY A 978 37.44 -8.24 1.04
N SER A 979 36.29 -8.90 0.93
CA SER A 979 34.97 -8.26 1.00
C SER A 979 33.92 -9.16 1.68
N PHE A 980 32.81 -8.58 2.15
CA PHE A 980 31.74 -9.32 2.85
C PHE A 980 30.96 -10.26 1.92
N GLU A 981 31.01 -9.99 0.62
CA GLU A 981 30.25 -10.62 -0.46
C GLU A 981 30.93 -11.90 -0.98
N LEU A 982 32.19 -12.15 -0.59
CA LEU A 982 32.95 -13.31 -1.03
C LEU A 982 32.28 -14.63 -0.59
N SER A 983 32.05 -15.50 -1.59
CA SER A 983 31.37 -16.78 -1.45
C SER A 983 32.04 -17.69 -0.44
N GLY A 984 31.31 -18.07 0.61
CA GLY A 984 31.81 -18.97 1.65
C GLY A 984 32.12 -20.38 1.14
N ARG A 985 31.52 -20.81 0.00
CA ARG A 985 31.88 -22.08 -0.65
C ARG A 985 33.27 -21.99 -1.25
N ASP A 986 33.47 -21.05 -2.16
CA ASP A 986 34.68 -20.87 -2.96
C ASP A 986 35.88 -20.58 -2.05
N LEU A 987 35.67 -19.83 -0.97
CA LEU A 987 36.68 -19.62 0.08
C LEU A 987 37.01 -20.92 0.82
N ARG A 988 36.01 -21.72 1.23
CA ARG A 988 36.24 -22.99 1.93
C ARG A 988 36.93 -24.05 1.05
N GLU A 989 36.55 -24.15 -0.22
CA GLU A 989 37.20 -25.02 -1.22
C GLU A 989 38.67 -24.66 -1.43
N ARG A 990 39.03 -23.38 -1.21
CA ARG A 990 40.41 -22.87 -1.29
C ARG A 990 41.17 -22.82 0.05
N GLY A 991 40.57 -23.30 1.14
CA GLY A 991 41.19 -23.22 2.47
C GLY A 991 41.39 -21.78 2.98
N ILE A 992 40.42 -20.89 2.73
CA ILE A 992 40.44 -19.50 3.21
C ILE A 992 39.26 -19.26 4.13
N ASN A 993 39.52 -18.72 5.31
CA ASN A 993 38.52 -18.34 6.31
C ASN A 993 38.24 -16.82 6.23
N ARG A 994 37.01 -16.38 6.52
CA ARG A 994 36.60 -14.97 6.37
C ARG A 994 36.07 -14.37 7.66
N ILE A 995 36.60 -13.21 8.03
CA ILE A 995 36.21 -12.42 9.20
C ILE A 995 35.70 -11.07 8.69
N GLY A 996 34.39 -10.96 8.46
CA GLY A 996 33.80 -9.77 7.83
C GLY A 996 34.29 -9.57 6.39
N ASN A 997 35.06 -8.50 6.16
CA ASN A 997 35.80 -8.21 4.92
C ASN A 997 37.29 -8.56 4.99
N LEU A 998 37.72 -9.38 5.96
CA LEU A 998 39.10 -9.84 6.12
C LEU A 998 39.22 -11.33 5.78
N LEU A 999 40.40 -11.77 5.33
CA LEU A 999 40.69 -13.14 4.91
C LEU A 999 41.90 -13.70 5.67
N VAL A 1000 41.73 -14.88 6.26
CA VAL A 1000 42.77 -15.64 6.97
C VAL A 1000 42.97 -16.99 6.25
N PRO A 1001 44.09 -17.22 5.56
CA PRO A 1001 44.43 -18.53 4.99
C PRO A 1001 44.49 -19.60 6.09
N ASN A 1002 44.04 -20.82 5.81
CA ASN A 1002 44.00 -21.87 6.83
C ASN A 1002 45.40 -22.31 7.30
N ASP A 1003 46.42 -22.13 6.45
CA ASP A 1003 47.85 -22.32 6.78
C ASP A 1003 48.29 -21.48 7.99
N ASN A 1004 47.63 -20.34 8.25
CA ASN A 1004 47.88 -19.52 9.43
C ASN A 1004 47.57 -20.29 10.73
N TYR A 1005 46.46 -21.05 10.76
CA TYR A 1005 46.08 -21.89 11.89
C TYR A 1005 46.92 -23.18 11.98
N CYS A 1006 47.43 -23.69 10.85
CA CYS A 1006 48.39 -24.81 10.86
C CYS A 1006 49.72 -24.42 11.51
N LYS A 1007 50.28 -23.25 11.15
CA LYS A 1007 51.46 -22.68 11.84
C LYS A 1007 51.22 -22.44 13.33
N PHE A 1008 49.97 -22.12 13.71
CA PHE A 1008 49.60 -21.94 15.10
C PHE A 1008 49.54 -23.27 15.86
N GLU A 1009 49.09 -24.37 15.24
CA GLU A 1009 49.25 -25.72 15.81
C GLU A 1009 50.73 -26.02 16.08
N ASP A 1010 51.58 -25.87 15.06
CA ASP A 1010 53.03 -26.16 15.15
C ASP A 1010 53.71 -25.36 16.29
N TRP A 1011 53.30 -24.11 16.49
CA TRP A 1011 53.86 -23.24 17.53
C TRP A 1011 53.29 -23.52 18.94
N VAL A 1012 51.99 -23.76 19.06
CA VAL A 1012 51.33 -23.84 20.39
C VAL A 1012 51.35 -25.25 20.99
N MET A 1013 51.37 -26.31 20.18
CA MET A 1013 51.38 -27.70 20.67
C MET A 1013 52.53 -28.00 21.65
N PRO A 1014 53.80 -27.60 21.39
CA PRO A 1014 54.88 -27.79 22.36
C PRO A 1014 54.67 -27.00 23.66
N LEU A 1015 54.00 -25.86 23.61
CA LEU A 1015 53.71 -25.04 24.79
C LEU A 1015 52.58 -25.64 25.65
N LEU A 1016 51.61 -26.32 25.03
CA LEU A 1016 50.59 -27.11 25.74
C LEU A 1016 51.20 -28.36 26.41
N ASP A 1017 52.15 -29.02 25.74
CA ASP A 1017 52.97 -30.09 26.32
C ASP A 1017 53.77 -29.59 27.56
N GLU A 1018 54.41 -28.41 27.47
CA GLU A 1018 55.09 -27.75 28.60
C GLU A 1018 54.12 -27.44 29.75
N MET A 1019 52.97 -26.81 29.47
CA MET A 1019 51.96 -26.45 30.48
C MET A 1019 51.42 -27.70 31.22
N LEU A 1020 51.15 -28.78 30.49
CA LEU A 1020 50.63 -30.02 31.08
C LEU A 1020 51.65 -30.68 32.01
N GLU A 1021 52.94 -30.62 31.67
CA GLU A 1021 54.00 -31.14 32.54
C GLU A 1021 54.20 -30.24 33.77
N GLU A 1022 54.14 -28.91 33.65
CA GLU A 1022 54.16 -28.01 34.82
C GLU A 1022 52.94 -28.23 35.74
N GLN A 1023 51.76 -28.50 35.18
CA GLN A 1023 50.56 -28.86 35.96
C GLN A 1023 50.74 -30.18 36.72
N LYS A 1024 51.29 -31.22 36.08
CA LYS A 1024 51.47 -32.55 36.68
C LYS A 1024 52.61 -32.63 37.68
N SER A 1025 53.75 -31.99 37.38
CA SER A 1025 54.98 -32.08 38.19
C SER A 1025 55.04 -31.06 39.33
N ARG A 1026 54.44 -29.87 39.17
CA ARG A 1026 54.49 -28.77 40.16
C ARG A 1026 53.14 -28.42 40.78
N GLY A 1027 52.04 -29.02 40.31
CA GLY A 1027 50.69 -28.66 40.74
C GLY A 1027 50.21 -27.30 40.20
N THR A 1028 50.80 -26.79 39.11
CA THR A 1028 50.45 -25.49 38.53
C THR A 1028 49.01 -25.49 38.01
N VAL A 1029 48.10 -24.87 38.75
CA VAL A 1029 46.73 -24.59 38.28
C VAL A 1029 46.79 -23.50 37.22
N TRP A 1030 46.57 -23.87 35.95
CA TRP A 1030 46.45 -22.94 34.84
C TRP A 1030 45.08 -22.24 34.85
N SER A 1031 45.08 -20.99 34.39
CA SER A 1031 43.90 -20.17 34.17
C SER A 1031 44.10 -19.36 32.88
N PRO A 1032 43.04 -18.81 32.26
CA PRO A 1032 43.18 -18.09 31.00
C PRO A 1032 44.28 -17.01 31.02
N SER A 1033 44.33 -16.18 32.04
CA SER A 1033 45.35 -15.13 32.19
C SER A 1033 46.78 -15.68 32.29
N LYS A 1034 46.99 -16.81 32.96
CA LYS A 1034 48.32 -17.46 33.05
C LYS A 1034 48.75 -18.05 31.71
N ILE A 1035 47.81 -18.64 30.96
CA ILE A 1035 48.07 -19.20 29.63
C ILE A 1035 48.42 -18.07 28.66
N ILE A 1036 47.60 -17.01 28.59
CA ILE A 1036 47.85 -15.86 27.72
C ILE A 1036 49.18 -15.18 28.07
N HIS A 1037 49.50 -15.04 29.36
CA HIS A 1037 50.79 -14.51 29.80
C HIS A 1037 51.96 -15.38 29.32
N ARG A 1038 51.91 -16.70 29.55
CA ARG A 1038 52.93 -17.65 29.08
C ARG A 1038 53.09 -17.62 27.56
N LEU A 1039 52.00 -17.53 26.80
CA LEU A 1039 52.06 -17.39 25.34
C LEU A 1039 52.71 -16.04 24.94
N GLY A 1040 52.43 -14.95 25.67
CA GLY A 1040 53.09 -13.65 25.51
C GLY A 1040 54.59 -13.66 25.82
N GLU A 1041 55.03 -14.41 26.84
CA GLU A 1041 56.46 -14.65 27.10
C GLU A 1041 57.14 -15.42 25.96
N ARG A 1042 56.43 -16.36 25.32
CA ARG A 1042 57.00 -17.32 24.36
C ARG A 1042 56.92 -16.89 22.89
N ILE A 1043 56.07 -15.91 22.53
CA ILE A 1043 55.96 -15.43 21.13
C ILE A 1043 57.17 -14.58 20.69
N GLY A 1044 57.76 -13.81 21.60
CA GLY A 1044 58.98 -13.03 21.36
C GLY A 1044 58.87 -11.86 20.37
N ASP A 1045 57.68 -11.56 19.86
CA ASP A 1045 57.42 -10.58 18.79
C ASP A 1045 56.88 -9.24 19.32
N HIS A 1046 57.55 -8.13 19.00
CA HIS A 1046 57.18 -6.77 19.42
C HIS A 1046 55.89 -6.22 18.77
N SER A 1047 55.34 -6.89 17.76
CA SER A 1047 54.03 -6.58 17.17
C SER A 1047 52.86 -7.14 17.98
N SER A 1048 53.09 -8.16 18.83
CA SER A 1048 52.05 -8.78 19.66
C SER A 1048 51.60 -7.86 20.79
N ILE A 1049 50.27 -7.74 20.95
CA ILE A 1049 49.65 -7.14 22.15
C ILE A 1049 50.12 -7.89 23.40
N TYR A 1050 50.16 -9.23 23.34
CA TYR A 1050 50.38 -10.08 24.51
C TYR A 1050 51.84 -10.24 24.91
N TYR A 1051 52.79 -10.08 23.99
CA TYR A 1051 54.19 -9.84 24.35
C TYR A 1051 54.32 -8.62 25.26
N TRP A 1052 53.70 -7.49 24.89
CA TRP A 1052 53.75 -6.26 25.68
C TRP A 1052 52.94 -6.37 26.98
N ALA A 1053 51.78 -7.02 26.96
CA ALA A 1053 51.01 -7.29 28.18
C ALA A 1053 51.82 -8.14 29.18
N ALA A 1054 52.52 -9.17 28.73
CA ALA A 1054 53.39 -9.98 29.58
C ALA A 1054 54.57 -9.16 30.14
N LYS A 1055 55.27 -8.44 29.27
CA LYS A 1055 56.43 -7.61 29.62
C LYS A 1055 56.11 -6.48 30.60
N ASN A 1056 54.95 -5.84 30.45
CA ASN A 1056 54.49 -4.75 31.32
C ASN A 1056 53.67 -5.24 32.53
N GLN A 1057 53.46 -6.56 32.65
CA GLN A 1057 52.68 -7.21 33.71
C GLN A 1057 51.24 -6.67 33.78
N ILE A 1058 50.57 -6.64 32.62
CA ILE A 1058 49.15 -6.34 32.43
C ILE A 1058 48.41 -7.68 32.33
N PRO A 1059 47.49 -8.02 33.26
CA PRO A 1059 46.69 -9.24 33.16
C PRO A 1059 45.70 -9.16 32.00
N VAL A 1060 45.51 -10.30 31.33
CA VAL A 1060 44.57 -10.48 30.21
C VAL A 1060 43.58 -11.57 30.59
N PHE A 1061 42.31 -11.23 30.74
CA PHE A 1061 41.27 -12.19 31.10
C PHE A 1061 40.46 -12.60 29.87
N CYS A 1062 40.22 -13.90 29.71
CA CYS A 1062 39.39 -14.45 28.64
C CYS A 1062 38.53 -15.59 29.19
N PRO A 1063 37.29 -15.30 29.67
CA PRO A 1063 36.45 -16.29 30.36
C PRO A 1063 36.06 -17.50 29.52
N ALA A 1064 36.07 -17.35 28.19
CA ALA A 1064 35.78 -18.38 27.20
C ALA A 1064 36.99 -18.60 26.28
N LEU A 1065 38.17 -18.87 26.86
CA LEU A 1065 39.42 -19.09 26.09
C LEU A 1065 39.37 -20.30 25.13
N THR A 1066 38.42 -21.21 25.34
CA THR A 1066 38.21 -22.40 24.50
C THR A 1066 37.30 -22.16 23.28
N ASP A 1067 36.79 -20.94 23.08
CA ASP A 1067 35.83 -20.58 22.03
C ASP A 1067 36.53 -20.03 20.77
N GLY A 1068 37.48 -20.80 20.24
CA GLY A 1068 38.38 -20.39 19.15
C GLY A 1068 39.41 -21.48 18.78
N SER A 1069 40.30 -21.16 17.85
CA SER A 1069 41.38 -22.05 17.39
C SER A 1069 42.33 -22.50 18.51
N LEU A 1070 42.59 -21.68 19.54
CA LEU A 1070 43.33 -22.11 20.73
C LEU A 1070 42.56 -23.21 21.50
N GLY A 1071 41.23 -23.17 21.47
CA GLY A 1071 40.35 -24.25 21.93
C GLY A 1071 40.49 -25.52 21.10
N ASP A 1072 40.55 -25.42 19.77
CA ASP A 1072 40.82 -26.56 18.88
C ASP A 1072 42.18 -27.21 19.20
N MET A 1073 43.23 -26.40 19.43
CA MET A 1073 44.55 -26.92 19.80
C MET A 1073 44.54 -27.59 21.17
N MET A 1074 43.85 -27.02 22.17
CA MET A 1074 43.65 -27.69 23.46
C MET A 1074 42.86 -28.99 23.32
N TYR A 1075 41.85 -29.04 22.44
CA TYR A 1075 41.06 -30.23 22.13
C TYR A 1075 41.94 -31.32 21.51
N PHE A 1076 42.66 -31.06 20.41
CA PHE A 1076 43.55 -32.04 19.78
C PHE A 1076 44.70 -32.48 20.70
N HIS A 1077 45.28 -31.55 21.47
CA HIS A 1077 46.27 -31.87 22.50
C HIS A 1077 45.70 -32.82 23.55
N SER A 1078 44.44 -32.66 23.99
CA SER A 1078 43.85 -33.52 25.02
C SER A 1078 43.75 -35.02 24.65
N PHE A 1079 43.65 -35.34 23.35
CA PHE A 1079 43.73 -36.73 22.87
C PHE A 1079 45.17 -37.25 22.77
N ARG A 1080 46.14 -36.38 22.43
CA ARG A 1080 47.57 -36.72 22.36
C ARG A 1080 48.16 -36.90 23.77
N ARG A 1081 47.82 -36.01 24.70
CA ARG A 1081 48.20 -36.05 26.13
C ARG A 1081 47.04 -35.56 27.02
N PRO A 1082 46.24 -36.46 27.62
CA PRO A 1082 45.13 -36.04 28.48
C PRO A 1082 45.58 -35.41 29.80
N GLY A 1083 44.73 -34.53 30.33
CA GLY A 1083 44.79 -34.03 31.71
C GLY A 1083 45.08 -32.54 31.90
N LEU A 1084 45.19 -31.73 30.84
CA LEU A 1084 45.32 -30.27 30.98
C LEU A 1084 43.99 -29.68 31.51
N VAL A 1085 44.06 -28.85 32.55
CA VAL A 1085 42.88 -28.23 33.19
C VAL A 1085 43.08 -26.71 33.25
N VAL A 1086 42.08 -25.98 32.75
CA VAL A 1086 42.06 -24.51 32.75
C VAL A 1086 40.97 -24.04 33.71
N ASP A 1087 41.37 -23.49 34.85
CA ASP A 1087 40.45 -22.94 35.84
C ASP A 1087 40.07 -21.50 35.51
N ILE A 1088 38.76 -21.23 35.41
CA ILE A 1088 38.21 -19.88 35.21
C ILE A 1088 37.88 -19.16 36.53
N LEU A 1089 37.81 -19.87 37.66
CA LEU A 1089 37.40 -19.31 38.94
C LEU A 1089 38.52 -18.46 39.58
N SER A 1090 39.77 -18.88 39.49
CA SER A 1090 40.93 -18.08 39.91
C SER A 1090 41.07 -16.80 39.10
N ASP A 1091 40.75 -16.81 37.81
CA ASP A 1091 40.72 -15.61 36.96
C ASP A 1091 39.57 -14.67 37.34
N LEU A 1092 38.35 -15.18 37.55
CA LEU A 1092 37.22 -14.39 38.06
C LEU A 1092 37.54 -13.76 39.43
N ARG A 1093 38.17 -14.51 40.34
CA ARG A 1093 38.63 -13.99 41.63
C ARG A 1093 39.65 -12.87 41.44
N ARG A 1094 40.64 -13.04 40.54
CA ARG A 1094 41.66 -12.03 40.25
C ARG A 1094 41.05 -10.74 39.71
N LEU A 1095 40.24 -10.82 38.66
CA LEU A 1095 39.61 -9.65 38.04
C LEU A 1095 38.70 -8.89 39.04
N ASN A 1096 37.85 -9.61 39.77
CA ASN A 1096 37.00 -9.00 40.80
C ASN A 1096 37.82 -8.35 41.92
N THR A 1097 38.89 -9.02 42.40
CA THR A 1097 39.78 -8.46 43.43
C THR A 1097 40.48 -7.19 42.94
N MET A 1098 40.92 -7.15 41.67
CA MET A 1098 41.53 -5.99 41.05
C MET A 1098 40.57 -4.78 41.03
N ALA A 1099 39.29 -4.99 40.70
CA ALA A 1099 38.27 -3.95 40.73
C ALA A 1099 37.95 -3.50 42.18
N VAL A 1100 37.73 -4.43 43.11
CA VAL A 1100 37.51 -4.15 44.54
C VAL A 1100 38.66 -3.33 45.13
N LYS A 1101 39.90 -3.56 44.67
CA LYS A 1101 41.09 -2.85 45.11
C LYS A 1101 41.40 -1.58 44.32
N ALA A 1102 40.60 -1.13 43.36
CA ALA A 1102 40.86 0.10 42.62
C ALA A 1102 40.35 1.35 43.37
N VAL A 1103 41.18 2.39 43.58
CA VAL A 1103 40.75 3.66 44.22
C VAL A 1103 39.72 4.36 43.35
N ASN A 1104 40.07 4.60 42.08
CA ASN A 1104 39.13 4.87 41.01
C ASN A 1104 39.30 3.80 39.92
N SER A 1105 38.26 3.55 39.13
CA SER A 1105 38.30 2.64 37.99
C SER A 1105 37.67 3.26 36.76
N GLY A 1106 38.30 3.00 35.61
CA GLY A 1106 37.81 3.43 34.30
C GLY A 1106 37.56 2.24 33.39
N MET A 1107 36.44 2.23 32.70
CA MET A 1107 36.10 1.19 31.71
C MET A 1107 36.14 1.79 30.30
N ILE A 1108 36.92 1.19 29.40
CA ILE A 1108 36.89 1.48 27.96
C ILE A 1108 36.52 0.18 27.26
N ILE A 1109 35.30 0.11 26.70
CA ILE A 1109 34.75 -1.15 26.19
C ILE A 1109 34.39 -0.99 24.72
N VAL A 1110 35.13 -1.68 23.86
CA VAL A 1110 35.05 -1.63 22.40
C VAL A 1110 34.37 -2.92 21.91
N GLY A 1111 33.09 -2.84 21.58
CA GLY A 1111 32.23 -4.00 21.30
C GLY A 1111 31.27 -4.33 22.46
N GLY A 1112 31.02 -5.63 22.67
CA GLY A 1112 29.95 -6.11 23.58
C GLY A 1112 30.19 -7.53 24.09
N GLY A 1113 29.09 -8.26 24.30
CA GLY A 1113 29.11 -9.66 24.71
C GLY A 1113 29.79 -9.92 26.07
N VAL A 1114 30.42 -11.09 26.22
CA VAL A 1114 31.10 -11.53 27.44
C VAL A 1114 32.10 -10.47 27.93
N VAL A 1115 32.82 -9.81 27.01
CA VAL A 1115 33.84 -8.81 27.34
C VAL A 1115 33.25 -7.62 28.10
N LYS A 1116 32.15 -7.05 27.58
CA LYS A 1116 31.43 -5.96 28.26
C LYS A 1116 30.94 -6.43 29.63
N HIS A 1117 30.18 -7.52 29.65
CA HIS A 1117 29.54 -7.97 30.89
C HIS A 1117 30.57 -8.28 31.99
N HIS A 1118 31.70 -8.91 31.64
CA HIS A 1118 32.70 -9.34 32.62
C HIS A 1118 33.46 -8.16 33.26
N ILE A 1119 33.83 -7.12 32.49
CA ILE A 1119 34.40 -5.88 33.05
C ILE A 1119 33.38 -5.16 33.94
N CYS A 1120 32.14 -4.99 33.46
CA CYS A 1120 31.09 -4.32 34.22
C CYS A 1120 30.74 -5.08 35.52
N ASN A 1121 30.72 -6.42 35.48
CA ASN A 1121 30.44 -7.26 36.64
C ASN A 1121 31.60 -7.32 37.65
N ALA A 1122 32.85 -7.12 37.22
CA ALA A 1122 33.96 -6.88 38.14
C ALA A 1122 33.79 -5.52 38.85
N ASN A 1123 33.40 -4.48 38.13
CA ASN A 1123 33.16 -3.16 38.70
C ASN A 1123 31.89 -3.05 39.56
N LEU A 1124 30.93 -3.98 39.42
CA LEU A 1124 29.86 -4.16 40.40
C LEU A 1124 30.39 -4.48 41.81
N MET A 1125 31.48 -5.24 41.92
CA MET A 1125 32.05 -5.65 43.22
C MET A 1125 32.63 -4.49 44.03
N ARG A 1126 32.86 -3.33 43.39
CA ARG A 1126 33.27 -2.06 44.02
C ARG A 1126 32.15 -1.01 44.06
N ASN A 1127 30.90 -1.42 43.83
CA ASN A 1127 29.71 -0.55 43.73
C ASN A 1127 29.81 0.50 42.59
N GLY A 1128 30.37 0.08 41.45
CA GLY A 1128 30.36 0.81 40.19
C GLY A 1128 31.71 1.36 39.74
N ALA A 1129 31.92 1.47 38.43
CA ALA A 1129 33.04 2.22 37.85
C ALA A 1129 32.86 3.75 37.99
N ASP A 1130 33.97 4.49 38.07
CA ASP A 1130 33.99 5.96 38.18
C ASP A 1130 33.88 6.62 36.80
N TYR A 1131 34.52 6.04 35.79
CA TYR A 1131 34.55 6.51 34.40
C TYR A 1131 34.15 5.37 33.46
N SER A 1132 33.40 5.64 32.40
CA SER A 1132 32.99 4.58 31.46
C SER A 1132 32.72 5.11 30.04
N VAL A 1133 33.39 4.52 29.05
CA VAL A 1133 33.16 4.75 27.63
C VAL A 1133 32.88 3.43 26.92
N PHE A 1134 31.71 3.32 26.28
CA PHE A 1134 31.32 2.19 25.44
C PHE A 1134 31.35 2.61 23.96
N ILE A 1135 31.87 1.74 23.09
CA ILE A 1135 31.98 1.96 21.64
C ILE A 1135 31.45 0.70 20.95
N ASN A 1136 30.20 0.70 20.50
CA ASN A 1136 29.65 -0.46 19.79
C ASN A 1136 28.47 -0.11 18.86
N THR A 1137 28.15 -1.04 17.97
CA THR A 1137 27.04 -0.95 17.00
C THR A 1137 25.74 -1.56 17.51
N ALA A 1138 25.63 -1.92 18.79
CA ALA A 1138 24.50 -2.68 19.33
C ALA A 1138 23.43 -1.75 19.94
N SER A 1139 22.17 -2.04 19.66
CA SER A 1139 21.01 -1.23 20.03
C SER A 1139 20.20 -1.88 21.16
N GLU A 1140 19.55 -1.08 22.00
CA GLU A 1140 18.87 -1.57 23.21
C GLU A 1140 17.59 -2.39 22.98
N PHE A 1141 16.99 -2.32 21.78
CA PHE A 1141 15.67 -2.91 21.50
C PHE A 1141 15.61 -4.45 21.61
N ASP A 1142 16.76 -5.13 21.57
CA ASP A 1142 16.83 -6.60 21.67
C ASP A 1142 17.00 -7.12 23.11
N GLY A 1143 17.12 -6.21 24.08
CA GLY A 1143 17.33 -6.56 25.50
C GLY A 1143 18.70 -7.18 25.81
N SER A 1144 19.67 -7.09 24.89
CA SER A 1144 21.02 -7.65 25.11
C SER A 1144 21.91 -6.72 25.95
N ASP A 1145 22.74 -7.29 26.84
CA ASP A 1145 23.77 -6.51 27.54
C ASP A 1145 24.72 -5.81 26.55
N SER A 1146 24.95 -6.36 25.36
CA SER A 1146 25.66 -5.68 24.27
C SER A 1146 24.98 -4.36 23.86
N GLY A 1147 23.67 -4.39 23.66
CA GLY A 1147 22.83 -3.29 23.20
C GLY A 1147 22.49 -2.25 24.27
N ALA A 1148 22.51 -2.65 25.53
CA ALA A 1148 22.25 -1.81 26.70
C ALA A 1148 22.90 -0.41 26.64
N ARG A 1149 22.18 0.59 27.16
CA ARG A 1149 22.73 1.93 27.46
C ARG A 1149 23.58 1.87 28.75
N PRO A 1150 24.56 2.79 28.95
CA PRO A 1150 25.32 2.84 30.20
C PRO A 1150 24.44 3.08 31.43
N ASP A 1151 23.32 3.78 31.27
CA ASP A 1151 22.30 4.01 32.30
C ASP A 1151 21.73 2.71 32.90
N GLU A 1152 21.53 1.67 32.08
CA GLU A 1152 21.16 0.34 32.58
C GLU A 1152 22.26 -0.24 33.49
N ALA A 1153 23.53 -0.02 33.16
CA ALA A 1153 24.64 -0.43 34.02
C ALA A 1153 24.73 0.40 35.32
N ILE A 1154 24.16 1.61 35.39
CA ILE A 1154 23.98 2.36 36.64
C ILE A 1154 22.91 1.69 37.52
N SER A 1155 21.79 1.22 36.95
CA SER A 1155 20.70 0.58 37.73
C SER A 1155 21.18 -0.69 38.45
N TRP A 1156 22.05 -1.46 37.81
CA TRP A 1156 22.73 -2.62 38.41
C TRP A 1156 23.80 -2.26 39.46
N GLY A 1157 24.30 -1.02 39.52
CA GLY A 1157 25.50 -0.66 40.27
C GLY A 1157 26.81 -1.12 39.62
N LYS A 1158 26.81 -1.44 38.31
CA LYS A 1158 28.00 -1.73 37.51
C LYS A 1158 28.76 -0.44 37.13
N ILE A 1159 28.06 0.70 37.07
CA ILE A 1159 28.57 2.08 36.95
C ILE A 1159 28.03 2.88 38.15
N LYS A 1160 28.81 3.85 38.65
CA LYS A 1160 28.36 4.73 39.75
C LYS A 1160 27.24 5.70 39.33
N LYS A 1161 26.46 6.18 40.30
CA LYS A 1161 25.33 7.12 40.09
C LYS A 1161 25.76 8.55 39.75
N ASP A 1162 26.98 8.91 40.14
CA ASP A 1162 27.64 10.20 39.93
C ASP A 1162 28.66 10.18 38.77
N ALA A 1163 28.79 9.05 38.09
CA ALA A 1163 29.61 8.94 36.88
C ALA A 1163 28.95 9.62 35.68
N THR A 1164 29.75 9.93 34.66
CA THR A 1164 29.34 10.59 33.41
C THR A 1164 29.54 9.69 32.18
N PRO A 1165 28.91 8.50 32.15
CA PRO A 1165 29.26 7.47 31.18
C PRO A 1165 28.78 7.79 29.76
N VAL A 1166 29.59 7.46 28.77
CA VAL A 1166 29.35 7.77 27.35
C VAL A 1166 29.21 6.49 26.53
N LYS A 1167 28.27 6.46 25.58
CA LYS A 1167 28.17 5.41 24.55
C LYS A 1167 28.20 6.01 23.15
N ILE A 1168 29.16 5.57 22.33
CA ILE A 1168 29.23 5.90 20.90
C ILE A 1168 28.61 4.74 20.13
N TYR A 1169 27.56 5.04 19.36
CA TYR A 1169 26.91 4.12 18.43
C TYR A 1169 27.62 4.17 17.07
N ALA A 1170 28.77 3.51 16.98
CA ALA A 1170 29.61 3.50 15.79
C ALA A 1170 30.38 2.17 15.65
N GLU A 1171 30.85 1.89 14.43
CA GLU A 1171 31.84 0.84 14.18
C GLU A 1171 33.21 1.31 14.70
N ALA A 1172 33.91 0.44 15.42
CA ALA A 1172 35.06 0.79 16.22
C ALA A 1172 36.31 1.15 15.39
N SER A 1173 36.50 0.57 14.21
CA SER A 1173 37.67 0.86 13.36
C SER A 1173 37.70 2.30 12.86
N LEU A 1174 36.54 2.96 12.80
CA LEU A 1174 36.40 4.36 12.42
C LEU A 1174 36.73 5.32 13.57
N VAL A 1175 36.31 5.01 14.80
CA VAL A 1175 36.35 5.97 15.92
C VAL A 1175 37.42 5.69 16.97
N PHE A 1176 37.78 4.44 17.23
CA PHE A 1176 38.76 4.11 18.27
C PHE A 1176 40.19 4.64 17.98
N PRO A 1177 40.70 4.66 16.73
CA PRO A 1177 41.98 5.29 16.42
C PRO A 1177 41.97 6.79 16.68
N LEU A 1178 40.85 7.47 16.43
CA LEU A 1178 40.69 8.91 16.65
C LEU A 1178 40.66 9.23 18.15
N ILE A 1179 39.95 8.41 18.94
CA ILE A 1179 39.93 8.52 20.41
C ILE A 1179 41.33 8.32 20.98
N VAL A 1180 42.04 7.26 20.57
CA VAL A 1180 43.42 7.01 21.03
C VAL A 1180 44.38 8.11 20.56
N GLY A 1181 44.16 8.65 19.36
CA GLY A 1181 44.83 9.85 18.86
C GLY A 1181 44.68 11.03 19.81
N GLU A 1182 43.45 11.50 20.06
CA GLU A 1182 43.16 12.71 20.84
C GLU A 1182 43.23 12.56 22.37
N THR A 1183 43.58 11.37 22.86
CA THR A 1183 43.75 11.08 24.30
C THR A 1183 45.17 10.53 24.58
N PHE A 1184 45.33 9.22 24.58
CA PHE A 1184 46.54 8.49 24.93
C PHE A 1184 47.79 8.88 24.11
N ALA A 1185 47.67 8.96 22.78
CA ALA A 1185 48.80 9.25 21.90
C ALA A 1185 49.19 10.72 21.95
N LYS A 1186 48.20 11.64 21.96
CA LYS A 1186 48.41 13.08 22.19
C LYS A 1186 49.16 13.33 23.49
N ARG A 1187 48.71 12.75 24.61
CA ARG A 1187 49.38 12.85 25.92
C ARG A 1187 50.83 12.35 25.84
N HIS A 1188 51.03 11.11 25.36
CA HIS A 1188 52.36 10.51 25.23
C HIS A 1188 53.35 11.29 24.37
N HIS A 1189 52.90 11.98 23.32
CA HIS A 1189 53.76 12.75 22.42
C HIS A 1189 53.85 14.26 22.76
N CYS A 1190 52.88 14.81 23.48
CA CYS A 1190 52.86 16.22 23.88
C CYS A 1190 53.49 16.47 25.26
N ASP A 1191 53.53 15.50 26.18
CA ASP A 1191 54.11 15.68 27.53
C ASP A 1191 55.64 15.93 27.55
N GLY A 1192 56.28 16.04 26.37
CA GLY A 1192 57.63 16.53 26.17
C GLY A 1192 57.74 17.98 25.66
N LYS A 1193 56.63 18.72 25.51
CA LYS A 1193 56.58 20.12 25.06
C LYS A 1193 55.46 20.89 25.76
N GLU A 1194 55.79 22.03 26.33
CA GLU A 1194 54.79 22.95 26.91
C GLU A 1194 53.76 23.35 25.84
N LEU A 1195 52.50 22.96 26.04
CA LEU A 1195 51.38 23.56 25.33
C LEU A 1195 51.20 25.00 25.86
N PRO A 1196 51.17 26.02 24.98
CA PRO A 1196 50.99 27.40 25.44
C PRO A 1196 49.63 27.56 26.13
N GLN A 1197 49.62 28.28 27.26
CA GLN A 1197 48.40 28.59 27.98
C GLN A 1197 47.53 29.53 27.15
N GLU A 1198 46.50 29.00 26.47
CA GLU A 1198 45.47 29.85 25.88
C GLU A 1198 44.68 30.53 27.00
N THR A 1199 44.81 31.86 27.07
CA THR A 1199 44.20 32.69 28.10
C THR A 1199 42.69 32.81 27.89
N ASN A 1200 41.91 32.50 28.93
CA ASN A 1200 40.48 32.76 28.98
C ASN A 1200 40.16 34.24 28.66
N GLN A 1201 39.65 34.53 27.46
CA GLN A 1201 38.93 35.78 27.16
C GLN A 1201 37.79 35.55 26.16
N VAL A 1202 36.57 35.76 26.66
CA VAL A 1202 35.27 35.89 25.97
C VAL A 1202 34.77 34.63 25.25
#